data_AF-A0A317G140-F1
#
_entry.id   AF-A0A317G140-F1
#
_cell.length_a   1.000
_cell.length_b   1.000
_cell.length_c   1.000
_cell.angle_alpha   90.00
_cell.angle_beta   90.00
_cell.angle_gamma   90.00
#
_symmetry.space_group_name_H-M   'P 1'
#
loop_
_entity.id
_entity.type
_entity.pdbx_description
1 polymer ?
#
loop_
_entity_poly.entity_id
_entity_poly.type
_entity_poly.pdbx_seq_one_letter_code
_entity_poly.pdbx_strand_id
1 'polypeptide(L)'
;MKYVRADGNEIVGMGHIMRCEAISRQMWGDEDICFILADPRPAKELLAKGFKTIILDTDYRDMETEIPDLISVLNEKHGAFSENVKIGHKKDKNLAKTELLVDSYFITPKYMEELCKHFKVTLVDDLKKYIYPCDKLINYAIYASDMGYEKDYPKTKLLLGPEYAPVRDEFKNIKPIKIGHKINNIMVTTGGGDGLHFEKAFVHKLLEDNKHAIVHNKSICWHLIVGPMSKDGEELKKLVADIDAKDIRIHENVTNMASIMKDMDVAIAASGSTLFELCRLGVPTIGFITADNQKLNLEAFSQKAGIKYAGNFQTDTNKTLDSIMDELDKLENQTTRKKLSSKMHSIISKDGFQKSIKQGIGPMKAFFATVIVLLLIIGILVLIIDPFFHYHKPINGFPYIVDNQLSQNPGMAKNMIYNSAIVGSSMTVNFNTNDFADIMGLNTIKLSYSGALPRDDNNILSFIYDENSYSRKQNGVDAIFMVIDPNVMTADINATKYELPTYLYDNNVFNDIQYLYNKDVLFQYILKPTIQRQGSDLSTIYYSWWTPEYYNEQWVMHNYYPAEYNEEELDADAFLPQTAQNLEVNFLPYIKEHQETTFYIFFAPYSVLYWYDVMQDNNLEATIAQVQLIANTLLEYDNVRLFDFMDNEEIITDLSNYADTIHYKPEYNAWMVRCFNSGEEEIFKDDIEADMNKLREIVKNYDYESLFARYPK
;
A
#
# COMPACT_ATOMS: atom_id res chain seq x y z
N MET A 1 -30.08 -2.89 15.65
CA MET A 1 -30.34 -3.14 17.08
C MET A 1 -29.04 -3.62 17.71
N LYS A 2 -28.62 -2.98 18.80
CA LYS A 2 -27.42 -3.34 19.58
C LYS A 2 -27.85 -3.80 20.97
N TYR A 3 -27.13 -4.75 21.56
CA TYR A 3 -27.58 -5.40 22.78
C TYR A 3 -26.59 -5.23 23.92
N VAL A 4 -27.10 -5.02 25.13
CA VAL A 4 -26.33 -4.94 26.37
C VAL A 4 -26.83 -6.00 27.33
N ARG A 5 -25.95 -6.86 27.85
CA ARG A 5 -26.23 -7.78 28.94
C ARG A 5 -25.57 -7.26 30.21
N ALA A 6 -26.37 -6.72 31.13
CA ALA A 6 -25.92 -6.21 32.42
C ALA A 6 -27.07 -6.30 33.44
N ASP A 7 -26.75 -6.41 34.73
CA ASP A 7 -27.75 -6.50 35.81
C ASP A 7 -27.52 -5.42 36.88
N GLY A 8 -28.60 -5.08 37.59
CA GLY A 8 -28.55 -4.22 38.77
C GLY A 8 -29.65 -4.56 39.76
N ASN A 9 -29.28 -4.71 41.03
CA ASN A 9 -30.20 -5.00 42.14
C ASN A 9 -29.60 -4.55 43.49
N GLU A 10 -30.25 -4.82 44.62
CA GLU A 10 -29.75 -4.42 45.96
C GLU A 10 -28.43 -5.09 46.36
N ILE A 11 -28.06 -6.23 45.75
CA ILE A 11 -26.81 -6.95 46.04
C ILE A 11 -25.69 -6.48 45.10
N VAL A 12 -25.96 -6.44 43.80
CA VAL A 12 -25.00 -6.07 42.73
C VAL A 12 -24.80 -4.56 42.65
N GLY A 13 -25.78 -3.78 43.09
CA GLY A 13 -25.86 -2.34 42.92
C GLY A 13 -26.22 -1.94 41.49
N MET A 14 -26.47 -0.63 41.28
CA MET A 14 -26.82 -0.08 39.96
C MET A 14 -25.61 0.29 39.09
N GLY A 15 -24.39 0.00 39.54
CA GLY A 15 -23.15 0.43 38.89
C GLY A 15 -23.01 -0.08 37.44
N HIS A 16 -23.26 -1.37 37.20
CA HIS A 16 -23.17 -1.98 35.88
C HIS A 16 -24.18 -1.38 34.89
N ILE A 17 -25.42 -1.17 35.32
CA ILE A 17 -26.47 -0.53 34.51
C ILE A 17 -26.04 0.88 34.10
N MET A 18 -25.65 1.70 35.07
CA MET A 18 -25.30 3.11 34.81
C MET A 18 -24.07 3.27 33.91
N ARG A 19 -23.04 2.44 34.09
CA ARG A 19 -21.86 2.50 33.22
C ARG A 19 -22.11 1.92 31.84
N CYS A 20 -22.85 0.82 31.75
CA CYS A 20 -23.21 0.24 30.45
C CYS A 20 -24.14 1.17 29.66
N GLU A 21 -24.98 1.94 30.33
CA GLU A 21 -25.74 3.02 29.70
C GLU A 21 -24.81 4.02 29.01
N ALA A 22 -23.85 4.56 29.74
CA ALA A 22 -22.89 5.53 29.21
C ALA A 22 -22.01 4.91 28.11
N ILE A 23 -21.47 3.70 28.32
CA ILE A 23 -20.63 2.99 27.35
C ILE A 23 -21.41 2.72 26.07
N SER A 24 -22.62 2.14 26.17
CA SER A 24 -23.42 1.79 24.98
C SER A 24 -23.82 3.00 24.16
N ARG A 25 -24.21 4.13 24.78
CA ARG A 25 -24.42 5.40 24.07
C ARG A 25 -23.15 5.94 23.42
N GLN A 26 -22.00 5.82 24.09
CA GLN A 26 -20.73 6.25 23.50
C GLN A 26 -20.29 5.34 22.34
N MET A 27 -20.57 4.03 22.40
CA MET A 27 -20.27 3.03 21.36
C MET A 27 -21.14 3.15 20.13
N TRP A 28 -22.44 3.32 20.33
CA TRP A 28 -23.45 3.15 19.29
C TRP A 28 -24.27 4.41 19.00
N GLY A 29 -24.04 5.52 19.73
CA GLY A 29 -24.72 6.78 19.48
C GLY A 29 -26.23 6.68 19.69
N ASP A 30 -26.98 7.16 18.70
CA ASP A 30 -28.46 7.17 18.70
C ASP A 30 -29.07 5.89 18.10
N GLU A 31 -28.29 4.82 17.94
CA GLU A 31 -28.83 3.52 17.50
C GLU A 31 -29.84 2.95 18.52
N ASP A 32 -30.70 2.07 18.04
CA ASP A 32 -31.61 1.30 18.90
C ASP A 32 -30.82 0.33 19.81
N ILE A 33 -30.74 0.67 21.10
CA ILE A 33 -30.05 -0.10 22.14
C ILE A 33 -31.09 -0.85 23.00
N CYS A 34 -30.87 -2.16 23.16
CA CYS A 34 -31.70 -3.03 23.96
C CYS A 34 -30.89 -3.66 25.10
N PHE A 35 -31.32 -3.42 26.34
CA PHE A 35 -30.78 -4.08 27.52
C PHE A 35 -31.45 -5.44 27.72
N ILE A 36 -30.66 -6.45 28.02
CA ILE A 36 -31.05 -7.80 28.37
C ILE A 36 -30.69 -7.99 29.83
N LEU A 37 -31.71 -8.25 30.63
CA LEU A 37 -31.66 -8.24 32.08
C LEU A 37 -32.05 -9.63 32.59
N ALA A 38 -31.37 -10.13 33.60
CA ALA A 38 -31.82 -11.31 34.33
C ALA A 38 -33.10 -11.00 35.14
N ASP A 39 -33.22 -9.75 35.62
CA ASP A 39 -34.26 -9.32 36.56
C ASP A 39 -34.97 -8.03 36.10
N PRO A 40 -36.28 -7.84 36.38
CA PRO A 40 -37.04 -6.66 35.95
C PRO A 40 -36.71 -5.33 36.65
N ARG A 41 -36.06 -5.33 37.81
CA ARG A 41 -35.83 -4.15 38.67
C ARG A 41 -35.22 -2.94 37.93
N PRO A 42 -34.12 -3.07 37.16
CA PRO A 42 -33.53 -1.92 36.47
C PRO A 42 -34.32 -1.50 35.22
N ALA A 43 -35.30 -2.29 34.76
CA ALA A 43 -36.00 -2.05 33.50
C ALA A 43 -36.76 -0.72 33.49
N LYS A 44 -37.40 -0.34 34.61
CA LYS A 44 -38.17 0.91 34.72
C LYS A 44 -37.31 2.14 34.46
N GLU A 45 -36.10 2.17 35.01
CA GLU A 45 -35.16 3.29 34.83
C GLU A 45 -34.63 3.36 33.40
N LEU A 46 -34.27 2.22 32.83
CA LEU A 46 -33.79 2.12 31.45
C LEU A 46 -34.85 2.56 30.43
N LEU A 47 -36.11 2.13 30.62
CA LEU A 47 -37.24 2.56 29.79
C LEU A 47 -37.48 4.07 29.88
N ALA A 48 -37.39 4.66 31.09
CA ALA A 48 -37.54 6.11 31.28
C ALA A 48 -36.45 6.93 30.56
N LYS A 49 -35.28 6.32 30.30
CA LYS A 49 -34.16 6.90 29.56
C LYS A 49 -34.17 6.56 28.06
N GLY A 50 -35.23 5.90 27.58
CA GLY A 50 -35.44 5.62 26.15
C GLY A 50 -34.80 4.33 25.63
N PHE A 51 -34.30 3.46 26.52
CA PHE A 51 -33.78 2.14 26.10
C PHE A 51 -34.89 1.12 25.96
N LYS A 52 -34.68 0.12 25.09
CA LYS A 52 -35.51 -1.09 25.06
C LYS A 52 -34.99 -2.08 26.12
N THR A 53 -35.87 -2.89 26.69
CA THR A 53 -35.49 -3.90 27.69
C THR A 53 -36.10 -5.27 27.35
N ILE A 54 -35.36 -6.33 27.63
CA ILE A 54 -35.81 -7.73 27.59
C ILE A 54 -35.41 -8.36 28.92
N ILE A 55 -36.34 -9.05 29.55
CA ILE A 55 -36.13 -9.71 30.84
C ILE A 55 -36.09 -11.21 30.57
N LEU A 56 -35.01 -11.88 30.95
CA LEU A 56 -34.83 -13.33 30.80
C LEU A 56 -35.42 -14.12 31.97
N ASP A 57 -35.59 -13.49 33.15
CA ASP A 57 -36.04 -14.14 34.39
C ASP A 57 -35.12 -15.29 34.83
N THR A 58 -33.81 -15.06 34.74
CA THR A 58 -32.74 -16.03 34.99
C THR A 58 -31.98 -15.71 36.29
N ASP A 59 -31.20 -16.67 36.80
CA ASP A 59 -30.31 -16.39 37.93
C ASP A 59 -29.04 -15.69 37.43
N TYR A 60 -28.90 -14.39 37.75
CA TYR A 60 -27.74 -13.58 37.38
C TYR A 60 -26.38 -14.13 37.90
N ARG A 61 -26.41 -15.09 38.81
CA ARG A 61 -25.21 -15.75 39.38
C ARG A 61 -24.80 -17.00 38.59
N ASP A 62 -25.70 -17.57 37.78
CA ASP A 62 -25.48 -18.76 36.96
C ASP A 62 -25.75 -18.44 35.48
N MET A 63 -24.84 -17.66 34.90
CA MET A 63 -25.00 -17.09 33.55
C MET A 63 -25.03 -18.16 32.45
N GLU A 64 -24.51 -19.36 32.67
CA GLU A 64 -24.59 -20.43 31.67
C GLU A 64 -26.02 -20.90 31.40
N THR A 65 -26.94 -20.74 32.37
CA THR A 65 -28.34 -21.14 32.22
C THR A 65 -29.11 -20.26 31.25
N GLU A 66 -28.75 -18.99 31.11
CA GLU A 66 -29.42 -18.03 30.22
C GLU A 66 -28.96 -18.14 28.76
N ILE A 67 -27.89 -18.87 28.45
CA ILE A 67 -27.32 -18.96 27.11
C ILE A 67 -28.37 -19.36 26.04
N PRO A 68 -29.19 -20.40 26.23
CA PRO A 68 -30.18 -20.80 25.22
C PRO A 68 -31.20 -19.69 24.93
N ASP A 69 -31.70 -19.05 25.98
CA ASP A 69 -32.70 -17.98 25.88
C ASP A 69 -32.10 -16.73 25.26
N LEU A 70 -30.88 -16.35 25.67
CA LEU A 70 -30.14 -15.23 25.11
C LEU A 70 -29.88 -15.44 23.61
N ILE A 71 -29.45 -16.64 23.20
CA ILE A 71 -29.24 -16.99 21.79
C ILE A 71 -30.55 -16.92 21.01
N SER A 72 -31.64 -17.47 21.57
CA SER A 72 -32.96 -17.44 20.94
C SER A 72 -33.41 -16.00 20.71
N VAL A 73 -33.39 -15.17 21.75
CA VAL A 73 -33.80 -13.76 21.71
C VAL A 73 -33.01 -12.95 20.70
N LEU A 74 -31.70 -13.18 20.61
CA LEU A 74 -30.80 -12.43 19.75
C LEU A 74 -30.79 -12.91 18.29
N ASN A 75 -31.12 -14.18 18.04
CA ASN A 75 -31.23 -14.74 16.69
C ASN A 75 -32.61 -14.54 16.04
N GLU A 76 -33.69 -14.47 16.84
CA GLU A 76 -35.06 -14.32 16.31
C GLU A 76 -35.39 -12.91 15.79
N LYS A 77 -34.61 -11.88 16.15
CA LYS A 77 -34.97 -10.47 15.91
C LYS A 77 -34.31 -9.79 14.70
N HIS A 78 -34.57 -10.33 13.51
CA HIS A 78 -34.76 -9.51 12.31
C HIS A 78 -36.24 -9.15 12.05
N GLY A 79 -37.16 -9.50 12.96
CA GLY A 79 -38.58 -9.14 12.87
C GLY A 79 -39.24 -9.12 14.25
N ALA A 80 -40.33 -8.35 14.36
CA ALA A 80 -41.02 -7.98 15.59
C ALA A 80 -41.50 -9.17 16.47
N PHE A 81 -41.63 -8.89 17.76
CA PHE A 81 -42.54 -9.62 18.66
C PHE A 81 -43.96 -9.55 18.06
N SER A 82 -44.41 -10.61 17.40
CA SER A 82 -45.83 -10.95 17.29
C SER A 82 -45.97 -12.48 17.27
N GLU A 83 -46.90 -12.97 18.05
CA GLU A 83 -47.24 -14.38 18.23
C GLU A 83 -47.37 -15.17 16.92
N ASN A 84 -46.91 -16.42 16.95
CA ASN A 84 -47.14 -17.51 15.98
C ASN A 84 -46.48 -17.41 14.59
N VAL A 85 -45.20 -17.78 14.45
CA VAL A 85 -44.66 -18.33 13.18
C VAL A 85 -43.60 -19.42 13.43
N LYS A 86 -43.74 -20.54 12.70
CA LYS A 86 -42.85 -21.72 12.75
C LYS A 86 -41.47 -21.45 12.14
N ILE A 87 -40.48 -22.08 12.77
CA ILE A 87 -39.03 -22.05 12.52
C ILE A 87 -38.67 -22.45 11.07
N GLY A 88 -37.92 -21.58 10.38
CA GLY A 88 -37.29 -21.87 9.10
C GLY A 88 -35.77 -21.71 9.20
N HIS A 89 -35.04 -22.82 9.20
CA HIS A 89 -33.58 -22.83 9.15
C HIS A 89 -33.06 -22.43 7.75
N LYS A 90 -32.58 -21.20 7.59
CA LYS A 90 -31.64 -20.85 6.51
C LYS A 90 -30.42 -20.14 7.08
N LYS A 91 -29.28 -20.83 7.04
CA LYS A 91 -27.94 -20.29 7.33
C LYS A 91 -27.53 -19.36 6.18
N ASP A 92 -27.79 -18.07 6.33
CA ASP A 92 -27.16 -17.05 5.50
C ASP A 92 -25.75 -16.76 6.03
N LYS A 93 -24.71 -17.14 5.27
CA LYS A 93 -23.30 -17.06 5.70
C LYS A 93 -22.68 -15.65 5.63
N ASN A 94 -23.46 -14.63 5.28
CA ASN A 94 -22.96 -13.27 5.03
C ASN A 94 -23.59 -12.16 5.90
N LEU A 95 -24.37 -12.48 6.95
CA LEU A 95 -24.78 -11.46 7.92
C LEU A 95 -23.67 -11.19 8.95
N ALA A 96 -23.37 -9.91 9.17
CA ALA A 96 -22.49 -9.48 10.25
C ALA A 96 -23.06 -9.94 11.60
N LYS A 97 -22.23 -10.59 12.44
CA LYS A 97 -22.62 -11.02 13.79
C LYS A 97 -23.20 -9.85 14.61
N THR A 98 -24.29 -10.12 15.33
CA THR A 98 -24.91 -9.17 16.28
C THR A 98 -23.90 -8.70 17.33
N GLU A 99 -23.84 -7.39 17.59
CA GLU A 99 -22.97 -6.83 18.64
C GLU A 99 -23.64 -6.90 20.02
N LEU A 100 -22.89 -7.45 20.99
CA LEU A 100 -23.32 -7.64 22.36
C LEU A 100 -22.27 -7.06 23.33
N LEU A 101 -22.66 -6.11 24.17
CA LEU A 101 -21.87 -5.62 25.31
C LEU A 101 -22.22 -6.45 26.55
N VAL A 102 -21.24 -6.98 27.27
CA VAL A 102 -21.45 -7.82 28.46
C VAL A 102 -20.70 -7.23 29.65
N ASP A 103 -21.39 -7.13 30.78
CA ASP A 103 -20.86 -6.59 32.03
C ASP A 103 -21.50 -7.27 33.24
N SER A 104 -20.74 -8.15 33.91
CA SER A 104 -21.18 -8.87 35.11
C SER A 104 -19.98 -9.41 35.88
N TYR A 105 -20.09 -9.48 37.21
CA TYR A 105 -19.09 -10.14 38.07
C TYR A 105 -19.10 -11.68 37.97
N PHE A 106 -20.15 -12.26 37.39
CA PHE A 106 -20.39 -13.72 37.35
C PHE A 106 -19.96 -14.37 36.03
N ILE A 107 -19.28 -13.62 35.16
CA ILE A 107 -18.82 -14.11 33.85
C ILE A 107 -17.77 -15.22 34.02
N THR A 108 -17.98 -16.33 33.31
CA THR A 108 -17.03 -17.45 33.21
C THR A 108 -16.40 -17.54 31.82
N PRO A 109 -15.22 -18.18 31.68
CA PRO A 109 -14.63 -18.45 30.36
C PRO A 109 -15.58 -19.23 29.43
N LYS A 110 -16.29 -20.22 29.98
CA LYS A 110 -17.26 -21.04 29.23
C LYS A 110 -18.40 -20.20 28.67
N TYR A 111 -18.95 -19.29 29.47
CA TYR A 111 -20.00 -18.37 29.04
C TYR A 111 -19.52 -17.51 27.86
N MET A 112 -18.35 -16.89 27.98
CA MET A 112 -17.79 -16.03 26.94
C MET A 112 -17.41 -16.79 25.66
N GLU A 113 -16.88 -18.01 25.77
CA GLU A 113 -16.59 -18.89 24.63
C GLU A 113 -17.86 -19.17 23.82
N GLU A 114 -18.96 -19.46 24.50
CA GLU A 114 -20.23 -19.73 23.82
C GLU A 114 -20.80 -18.46 23.18
N LEU A 115 -20.79 -17.32 23.86
CA LEU A 115 -21.25 -16.05 23.26
C LEU A 115 -20.45 -15.66 22.01
N CYS A 116 -19.12 -15.79 22.03
CA CYS A 116 -18.27 -15.40 20.88
C CYS A 116 -18.49 -16.27 19.63
N LYS A 117 -19.07 -17.48 19.77
CA LYS A 117 -19.46 -18.30 18.60
C LYS A 117 -20.57 -17.61 17.80
N HIS A 118 -21.52 -16.99 18.50
CA HIS A 118 -22.74 -16.43 17.90
C HIS A 118 -22.67 -14.92 17.69
N PHE A 119 -21.99 -14.19 18.58
CA PHE A 119 -22.02 -12.73 18.65
C PHE A 119 -20.64 -12.11 18.50
N LYS A 120 -20.64 -10.81 18.21
CA LYS A 120 -19.46 -9.96 18.33
C LYS A 120 -19.46 -9.31 19.71
N VAL A 121 -18.62 -9.80 20.61
CA VAL A 121 -18.72 -9.53 22.05
C VAL A 121 -17.76 -8.44 22.48
N THR A 122 -18.30 -7.43 23.17
CA THR A 122 -17.54 -6.43 23.92
C THR A 122 -17.67 -6.72 25.40
N LEU A 123 -16.56 -6.97 26.09
CA LEU A 123 -16.53 -7.25 27.53
C LEU A 123 -16.12 -5.99 28.31
N VAL A 124 -16.85 -5.65 29.37
CA VAL A 124 -16.37 -4.72 30.41
C VAL A 124 -15.72 -5.56 31.52
N ASP A 125 -14.43 -5.37 31.75
CA ASP A 125 -13.68 -6.13 32.76
C ASP A 125 -12.82 -5.20 33.62
N ASP A 126 -13.13 -5.11 34.91
CA ASP A 126 -12.37 -4.28 35.87
C ASP A 126 -11.51 -5.11 36.82
N LEU A 127 -11.65 -6.45 36.80
CA LEU A 127 -11.04 -7.35 37.78
C LEU A 127 -9.90 -8.19 37.19
N LYS A 128 -9.94 -8.47 35.89
CA LYS A 128 -9.01 -9.37 35.20
C LYS A 128 -8.91 -10.75 35.90
N LYS A 129 -10.06 -11.31 36.27
CA LYS A 129 -10.12 -12.58 37.03
C LYS A 129 -9.63 -13.78 36.21
N TYR A 130 -9.94 -13.79 34.91
CA TYR A 130 -9.53 -14.79 33.93
C TYR A 130 -9.23 -14.11 32.59
N ILE A 131 -8.71 -14.88 31.63
CA ILE A 131 -8.62 -14.47 30.23
C ILE A 131 -9.89 -14.97 29.53
N TYR A 132 -10.68 -14.05 28.98
CA TYR A 132 -11.97 -14.33 28.36
C TYR A 132 -11.89 -14.12 26.85
N PRO A 133 -12.39 -15.01 25.99
CA PRO A 133 -12.53 -14.68 24.57
C PRO A 133 -13.50 -13.52 24.39
N CYS A 134 -13.10 -12.50 23.62
CA CYS A 134 -13.95 -11.39 23.22
C CYS A 134 -13.32 -10.63 22.04
N ASP A 135 -14.15 -9.93 21.27
CA ASP A 135 -13.70 -9.09 20.14
C ASP A 135 -13.16 -7.74 20.61
N LYS A 136 -13.76 -7.17 21.66
CA LYS A 136 -13.37 -5.92 22.29
C LYS A 136 -13.37 -6.10 23.82
N LEU A 137 -12.41 -5.47 24.50
CA LEU A 137 -12.36 -5.42 25.97
C LEU A 137 -12.22 -3.97 26.43
N ILE A 138 -13.08 -3.56 27.34
CA ILE A 138 -13.07 -2.24 27.97
C ILE A 138 -12.67 -2.41 29.44
N ASN A 139 -11.60 -1.74 29.84
CA ASN A 139 -11.28 -1.50 31.24
C ASN A 139 -10.90 -0.04 31.39
N TYR A 140 -11.79 0.76 31.98
CA TYR A 140 -11.59 2.20 32.07
C TYR A 140 -10.84 2.65 33.33
N ALA A 141 -10.40 1.71 34.17
CA ALA A 141 -9.64 2.04 35.36
C ALA A 141 -8.37 2.80 34.98
N ILE A 142 -7.97 3.78 35.80
CA ILE A 142 -6.80 4.61 35.49
C ILE A 142 -5.48 3.81 35.45
N TYR A 143 -5.45 2.64 36.08
CA TYR A 143 -4.34 1.70 36.09
C TYR A 143 -4.52 0.52 35.11
N ALA A 144 -5.55 0.52 34.25
CA ALA A 144 -5.85 -0.60 33.36
C ALA A 144 -4.69 -0.98 32.42
N SER A 145 -3.94 0.00 31.92
CA SER A 145 -2.74 -0.22 31.10
C SER A 145 -1.67 -1.04 31.82
N ASP A 146 -1.62 -0.93 33.15
CA ASP A 146 -0.58 -1.54 33.96
C ASP A 146 -0.95 -2.98 34.36
N MET A 147 -2.17 -3.42 34.03
CA MET A 147 -2.67 -4.76 34.33
C MET A 147 -2.17 -5.81 33.33
N GLY A 148 -1.49 -5.41 32.24
CA GLY A 148 -0.89 -6.32 31.26
C GLY A 148 -1.88 -6.99 30.30
N TYR A 149 -2.96 -6.31 29.95
CA TYR A 149 -3.96 -6.83 28.99
C TYR A 149 -3.36 -7.06 27.60
N GLU A 150 -2.40 -6.24 27.13
CA GLU A 150 -1.83 -6.38 25.79
C GLU A 150 -1.15 -7.74 25.57
N LYS A 151 -0.54 -8.29 26.63
CA LYS A 151 0.11 -9.61 26.58
C LYS A 151 -0.90 -10.74 26.48
N ASP A 152 -1.99 -10.64 27.24
CA ASP A 152 -2.97 -11.72 27.39
C ASP A 152 -4.00 -11.74 26.25
N TYR A 153 -4.16 -10.61 25.53
CA TYR A 153 -5.20 -10.40 24.53
C TYR A 153 -4.64 -9.93 23.16
N PRO A 154 -3.78 -10.73 22.49
CA PRO A 154 -3.12 -10.31 21.25
C PRO A 154 -4.06 -10.11 20.05
N LYS A 155 -5.29 -10.65 20.12
CA LYS A 155 -6.28 -10.63 19.03
C LYS A 155 -7.53 -9.80 19.35
N THR A 156 -7.63 -9.24 20.55
CA THR A 156 -8.79 -8.48 21.00
C THR A 156 -8.50 -6.99 20.88
N LYS A 157 -9.52 -6.21 20.50
CA LYS A 157 -9.39 -4.75 20.51
C LYS A 157 -9.49 -4.23 21.94
N LEU A 158 -8.36 -3.81 22.49
CA LEU A 158 -8.26 -3.30 23.84
C LEU A 158 -8.61 -1.80 23.91
N LEU A 159 -9.50 -1.45 24.84
CA LEU A 159 -9.94 -0.11 25.16
C LEU A 159 -9.64 0.14 26.64
N LEU A 160 -8.38 0.44 26.93
CA LEU A 160 -7.84 0.51 28.29
C LEU A 160 -7.61 1.95 28.74
N GLY A 161 -7.96 2.24 29.99
CA GLY A 161 -7.63 3.48 30.64
C GLY A 161 -8.76 4.51 30.69
N PRO A 162 -8.47 5.65 31.33
CA PRO A 162 -9.47 6.65 31.73
C PRO A 162 -10.14 7.38 30.56
N GLU A 163 -9.57 7.30 29.36
CA GLU A 163 -10.17 7.81 28.12
C GLU A 163 -11.45 7.07 27.68
N TYR A 164 -11.66 5.86 28.21
CA TYR A 164 -12.88 5.07 28.02
C TYR A 164 -13.82 5.13 29.22
N ALA A 165 -13.56 6.03 30.18
CA ALA A 165 -14.40 6.16 31.36
C ALA A 165 -15.86 6.51 31.00
N PRO A 166 -16.85 5.84 31.62
CA PRO A 166 -18.26 6.03 31.37
C PRO A 166 -18.78 7.33 32.00
N VAL A 167 -18.31 8.47 31.50
CA VAL A 167 -18.80 9.78 31.97
C VAL A 167 -20.19 10.04 31.38
N ARG A 168 -21.13 10.48 32.23
CA ARG A 168 -22.52 10.79 31.85
C ARG A 168 -22.58 11.88 30.78
N ASP A 169 -23.64 11.85 29.96
CA ASP A 169 -23.83 12.75 28.82
C ASP A 169 -23.78 14.24 29.19
N GLU A 170 -24.24 14.59 30.39
CA GLU A 170 -24.19 15.96 30.93
C GLU A 170 -22.77 16.55 31.03
N PHE A 171 -21.72 15.72 31.03
CA PHE A 171 -20.32 16.13 31.05
C PHE A 171 -19.64 16.13 29.66
N LYS A 172 -20.35 15.72 28.59
CA LYS A 172 -19.74 15.65 27.23
C LYS A 172 -19.41 17.04 26.69
N ASN A 173 -20.39 17.95 26.74
CA ASN A 173 -20.32 19.29 26.11
C ASN A 173 -19.97 20.43 27.09
N ILE A 174 -19.56 20.10 28.31
CA ILE A 174 -19.21 21.10 29.32
C ILE A 174 -17.74 21.53 29.18
N LYS A 175 -17.49 22.83 29.34
CA LYS A 175 -16.12 23.36 29.32
C LYS A 175 -15.43 23.05 30.66
N PRO A 176 -14.11 22.82 30.66
CA PRO A 176 -13.35 22.70 31.90
C PRO A 176 -13.47 23.98 32.73
N ILE A 177 -13.36 23.85 34.04
CA ILE A 177 -13.46 24.99 34.95
C ILE A 177 -12.31 25.97 34.73
N LYS A 178 -12.55 27.25 35.02
CA LYS A 178 -11.49 28.26 35.07
C LYS A 178 -11.09 28.46 36.52
N ILE A 179 -9.81 28.21 36.82
CA ILE A 179 -9.31 28.39 38.19
C ILE A 179 -9.23 29.87 38.57
N GLY A 180 -10.14 30.30 39.44
CA GLY A 180 -10.17 31.63 40.03
C GLY A 180 -8.98 31.95 40.94
N HIS A 181 -8.80 33.22 41.27
CA HIS A 181 -7.73 33.67 42.17
C HIS A 181 -7.94 33.18 43.61
N LYS A 182 -9.19 33.17 44.07
CA LYS A 182 -9.59 32.69 45.39
C LYS A 182 -10.48 31.45 45.24
N ILE A 183 -10.59 30.68 46.31
CA ILE A 183 -11.59 29.62 46.45
C ILE A 183 -12.85 30.28 47.00
N ASN A 184 -13.99 30.03 46.35
CA ASN A 184 -15.30 30.46 46.82
C ASN A 184 -16.24 29.26 47.03
N ASN A 185 -16.10 28.18 46.26
CA ASN A 185 -16.98 27.02 46.39
C ASN A 185 -16.18 25.73 46.54
N ILE A 186 -16.44 24.98 47.62
CA ILE A 186 -15.82 23.67 47.88
C ILE A 186 -16.91 22.60 47.91
N MET A 187 -16.76 21.57 47.08
CA MET A 187 -17.66 20.43 47.06
C MET A 187 -17.19 19.31 48.00
N VAL A 188 -18.12 18.65 48.68
CA VAL A 188 -17.87 17.45 49.48
C VAL A 188 -18.84 16.37 49.04
N THR A 189 -18.34 15.18 48.74
CA THR A 189 -19.19 14.05 48.35
C THR A 189 -18.52 12.70 48.61
N THR A 190 -19.34 11.71 48.98
CA THR A 190 -18.95 10.30 49.00
C THR A 190 -19.41 9.52 47.75
N GLY A 191 -20.11 10.20 46.84
CA GLY A 191 -20.72 9.58 45.66
C GLY A 191 -22.15 9.12 45.92
N GLY A 192 -22.48 7.88 45.52
CA GLY A 192 -23.86 7.37 45.53
C GLY A 192 -24.45 7.14 46.92
N GLY A 193 -23.62 6.92 47.95
CA GLY A 193 -24.05 6.71 49.32
C GLY A 193 -22.91 6.90 50.32
N ASP A 194 -23.27 7.09 51.59
CA ASP A 194 -22.34 7.39 52.68
C ASP A 194 -22.50 6.37 53.83
N GLY A 195 -22.06 5.13 53.60
CA GLY A 195 -22.22 4.05 54.59
C GLY A 195 -21.37 4.21 55.86
N LEU A 196 -20.41 5.13 55.87
CA LEU A 196 -19.52 5.40 57.00
C LEU A 196 -19.81 6.76 57.67
N HIS A 197 -20.87 7.46 57.26
CA HIS A 197 -21.25 8.77 57.81
C HIS A 197 -20.14 9.82 57.70
N PHE A 198 -19.36 9.78 56.61
CA PHE A 198 -18.25 10.70 56.36
C PHE A 198 -18.71 12.16 56.33
N GLU A 199 -19.80 12.46 55.65
CA GLU A 199 -20.26 13.85 55.46
C GLU A 199 -20.60 14.48 56.81
N LYS A 200 -21.23 13.71 57.71
CA LYS A 200 -21.52 14.14 59.08
C LYS A 200 -20.25 14.40 59.87
N ALA A 201 -19.30 13.45 59.85
CA ALA A 201 -18.02 13.60 60.53
C ALA A 201 -17.21 14.80 60.00
N PHE A 202 -17.26 15.03 58.69
CA PHE A 202 -16.62 16.17 58.04
C PHE A 202 -17.24 17.49 58.47
N VAL A 203 -18.58 17.58 58.54
CA VAL A 203 -19.25 18.80 59.04
C VAL A 203 -18.88 19.09 60.49
N HIS A 204 -18.87 18.08 61.37
CA HIS A 204 -18.39 18.29 62.75
C HIS A 204 -16.95 18.82 62.78
N LYS A 205 -16.04 18.18 62.03
CA LYS A 205 -14.67 18.65 61.89
C LYS A 205 -14.61 20.09 61.38
N LEU A 206 -15.39 20.44 60.38
CA LEU A 206 -15.45 21.78 59.80
C LEU A 206 -15.90 22.83 60.83
N LEU A 207 -16.85 22.50 61.70
CA LEU A 207 -17.35 23.43 62.73
C LEU A 207 -16.39 23.59 63.91
N GLU A 208 -15.59 22.57 64.19
CA GLU A 208 -14.67 22.54 65.34
C GLU A 208 -13.24 22.97 64.97
N ASP A 209 -12.88 23.00 63.68
CA ASP A 209 -11.52 23.30 63.26
C ASP A 209 -11.18 24.78 63.49
N ASN A 210 -10.17 25.01 64.33
CA ASN A 210 -9.62 26.32 64.65
C ASN A 210 -8.19 26.52 64.11
N LYS A 211 -7.69 25.57 63.32
CA LYS A 211 -6.29 25.52 62.88
C LYS A 211 -6.11 26.07 61.47
N HIS A 212 -7.06 25.80 60.57
CA HIS A 212 -6.91 26.03 59.14
C HIS A 212 -7.64 27.32 58.73
N ALA A 213 -6.91 28.24 58.08
CA ALA A 213 -7.43 29.56 57.72
C ALA A 213 -8.61 29.48 56.73
N ILE A 214 -8.61 28.47 55.86
CA ILE A 214 -9.66 28.27 54.86
C ILE A 214 -11.04 28.04 55.48
N VAL A 215 -11.11 27.38 56.65
CA VAL A 215 -12.35 27.06 57.35
C VAL A 215 -13.04 28.32 57.89
N HIS A 216 -12.25 29.32 58.32
CA HIS A 216 -12.77 30.56 58.87
C HIS A 216 -13.08 31.63 57.81
N ASN A 217 -12.81 31.35 56.53
CA ASN A 217 -13.07 32.30 55.46
C ASN A 217 -14.56 32.35 55.09
N LYS A 218 -15.24 33.41 55.54
CA LYS A 218 -16.67 33.68 55.27
C LYS A 218 -17.01 33.97 53.80
N SER A 219 -16.02 34.00 52.88
CA SER A 219 -16.29 34.06 51.44
C SER A 219 -16.46 32.68 50.79
N ILE A 220 -16.28 31.59 51.54
CA ILE A 220 -16.36 30.21 51.03
C ILE A 220 -17.72 29.60 51.37
N CYS A 221 -18.35 29.02 50.35
CA CYS A 221 -19.53 28.18 50.46
C CYS A 221 -19.13 26.70 50.35
N TRP A 222 -19.56 25.88 51.30
CA TRP A 222 -19.37 24.43 51.32
C TRP A 222 -20.61 23.73 50.74
N HIS A 223 -20.41 22.93 49.69
CA HIS A 223 -21.47 22.23 48.98
C HIS A 223 -21.41 20.74 49.32
N LEU A 224 -22.30 20.29 50.21
CA LEU A 224 -22.45 18.88 50.59
C LEU A 224 -23.38 18.19 49.59
N ILE A 225 -22.88 17.19 48.87
CA ILE A 225 -23.64 16.45 47.86
C ILE A 225 -24.07 15.11 48.43
N VAL A 226 -25.27 15.08 49.00
CA VAL A 226 -25.83 13.90 49.65
C VAL A 226 -26.34 12.94 48.58
N GLY A 227 -25.63 11.80 48.46
CA GLY A 227 -25.96 10.76 47.50
C GLY A 227 -27.36 10.14 47.72
N PRO A 228 -28.01 9.63 46.67
CA PRO A 228 -29.38 9.10 46.73
C PRO A 228 -29.54 7.88 47.66
N MET A 229 -28.46 7.17 47.97
CA MET A 229 -28.47 6.03 48.91
C MET A 229 -28.01 6.43 50.32
N SER A 230 -27.65 7.69 50.55
CA SER A 230 -27.29 8.18 51.89
C SER A 230 -28.52 8.22 52.80
N LYS A 231 -28.31 7.88 54.08
CA LYS A 231 -29.36 7.92 55.11
C LYS A 231 -29.27 9.15 56.01
N ASP A 232 -28.27 10.00 55.79
CA ASP A 232 -27.90 11.08 56.72
C ASP A 232 -28.47 12.46 56.33
N GLY A 233 -29.17 12.58 55.20
CA GLY A 233 -29.63 13.86 54.65
C GLY A 233 -30.44 14.70 55.67
N GLU A 234 -31.41 14.09 56.35
CA GLU A 234 -32.21 14.77 57.38
C GLU A 234 -31.40 15.16 58.62
N GLU A 235 -30.39 14.37 59.00
CA GLU A 235 -29.54 14.69 60.14
C GLU A 235 -28.55 15.81 59.79
N LEU A 236 -27.99 15.79 58.59
CA LEU A 236 -27.11 16.86 58.07
C LEU A 236 -27.84 18.20 58.03
N LYS A 237 -29.10 18.23 57.56
CA LYS A 237 -29.92 19.45 57.57
C LYS A 237 -30.11 20.01 58.97
N LYS A 238 -30.32 19.15 59.97
CA LYS A 238 -30.43 19.57 61.38
C LYS A 238 -29.10 20.10 61.91
N LEU A 239 -27.99 19.44 61.58
CA LEU A 239 -26.65 19.82 62.04
C LEU A 239 -26.24 21.21 61.56
N VAL A 240 -26.69 21.63 60.37
CA VAL A 240 -26.35 22.94 59.79
C VAL A 240 -27.53 23.94 59.80
N ALA A 241 -28.60 23.65 60.55
CA ALA A 241 -29.83 24.45 60.52
C ALA A 241 -29.63 25.92 60.91
N ASP A 242 -28.71 26.19 61.83
CA ASP A 242 -28.38 27.54 62.32
C ASP A 242 -27.28 28.24 61.49
N ILE A 243 -26.83 27.62 60.39
CA ILE A 243 -25.78 28.12 59.51
C ILE A 243 -26.41 28.70 58.25
N ASP A 244 -25.94 29.88 57.84
CA ASP A 244 -26.44 30.55 56.63
C ASP A 244 -26.13 29.70 55.38
N ALA A 245 -27.10 29.58 54.48
CA ALA A 245 -26.94 28.86 53.21
C ALA A 245 -25.89 29.49 52.27
N LYS A 246 -25.37 30.68 52.57
CA LYS A 246 -24.17 31.23 51.90
C LYS A 246 -22.87 30.56 52.36
N ASP A 247 -22.86 29.96 53.55
CA ASP A 247 -21.71 29.30 54.16
C ASP A 247 -21.75 27.78 53.90
N ILE A 248 -22.90 27.10 54.08
CA ILE A 248 -23.06 25.66 53.81
C ILE A 248 -24.36 25.37 53.06
N ARG A 249 -24.28 24.59 51.97
CA ARG A 249 -25.41 24.16 51.14
C ARG A 249 -25.45 22.64 51.03
N ILE A 250 -26.62 22.06 51.30
CA ILE A 250 -26.89 20.64 51.09
C ILE A 250 -27.63 20.48 49.76
N HIS A 251 -27.13 19.58 48.92
CA HIS A 251 -27.76 19.20 47.65
C HIS A 251 -28.17 17.73 47.73
N GLU A 252 -29.46 17.47 47.57
CA GLU A 252 -30.04 16.12 47.51
C GLU A 252 -30.69 15.88 46.15
N ASN A 253 -30.77 14.61 45.73
CA ASN A 253 -31.46 14.21 44.49
C ASN A 253 -30.99 14.98 43.25
N VAL A 254 -29.68 15.28 43.18
CA VAL A 254 -29.10 16.05 42.08
C VAL A 254 -29.22 15.26 40.77
N THR A 255 -30.01 15.78 39.84
CA THR A 255 -30.21 15.16 38.52
C THR A 255 -29.24 15.65 37.44
N ASN A 256 -28.55 16.78 37.67
CA ASN A 256 -27.53 17.33 36.77
C ASN A 256 -26.28 17.73 37.57
N MET A 257 -25.37 16.78 37.77
CA MET A 257 -24.17 16.96 38.57
C MET A 257 -23.16 17.88 37.89
N ALA A 258 -23.06 17.80 36.56
CA ALA A 258 -22.17 18.67 35.78
C ALA A 258 -22.46 20.16 36.03
N SER A 259 -23.72 20.53 36.22
CA SER A 259 -24.13 21.91 36.51
C SER A 259 -23.68 22.43 37.87
N ILE A 260 -23.50 21.54 38.86
CA ILE A 260 -22.98 21.90 40.18
C ILE A 260 -21.44 21.92 40.13
N MET A 261 -20.83 20.84 39.64
CA MET A 261 -19.37 20.69 39.64
C MET A 261 -18.65 21.79 38.85
N LYS A 262 -19.25 22.34 37.79
CA LYS A 262 -18.62 23.41 36.98
C LYS A 262 -18.37 24.70 37.77
N ASP A 263 -19.13 24.92 38.84
CA ASP A 263 -19.09 26.14 39.66
C ASP A 263 -18.20 25.94 40.92
N MET A 264 -17.60 24.76 41.06
CA MET A 264 -16.73 24.40 42.19
C MET A 264 -15.27 24.75 41.91
N ASP A 265 -14.56 25.25 42.92
CA ASP A 265 -13.12 25.54 42.85
C ASP A 265 -12.26 24.37 43.34
N VAL A 266 -12.78 23.60 44.30
CA VAL A 266 -12.13 22.41 44.88
C VAL A 266 -13.20 21.36 45.20
N ALA A 267 -12.84 20.08 45.11
CA ALA A 267 -13.68 18.98 45.55
C ALA A 267 -12.96 18.07 46.57
N ILE A 268 -13.73 17.55 47.51
CA ILE A 268 -13.35 16.51 48.47
C ILE A 268 -14.23 15.31 48.14
N ALA A 269 -13.63 14.24 47.62
CA ALA A 269 -14.39 13.14 47.04
C ALA A 269 -13.85 11.77 47.42
N ALA A 270 -14.74 10.82 47.72
CA ALA A 270 -14.37 9.42 47.83
C ALA A 270 -13.89 8.87 46.47
N SER A 271 -13.04 7.83 46.50
CA SER A 271 -12.41 7.25 45.30
C SER A 271 -13.34 6.29 44.54
N GLY A 272 -14.40 6.86 43.96
CA GLY A 272 -15.35 6.18 43.07
C GLY A 272 -15.35 6.73 41.64
N SER A 273 -16.42 6.47 40.90
CA SER A 273 -16.62 6.97 39.52
C SER A 273 -16.67 8.50 39.42
N THR A 274 -17.06 9.18 40.50
CA THR A 274 -17.08 10.65 40.61
C THR A 274 -15.72 11.28 40.31
N LEU A 275 -14.61 10.60 40.59
CA LEU A 275 -13.27 11.12 40.27
C LEU A 275 -13.05 11.31 38.76
N PHE A 276 -13.65 10.47 37.92
CA PHE A 276 -13.59 10.66 36.48
C PHE A 276 -14.37 11.92 36.05
N GLU A 277 -15.53 12.17 36.63
CA GLU A 277 -16.33 13.37 36.35
C GLU A 277 -15.59 14.67 36.76
N LEU A 278 -14.93 14.63 37.93
CA LEU A 278 -14.10 15.74 38.40
C LEU A 278 -12.87 15.95 37.50
N CYS A 279 -12.22 14.87 37.06
CA CYS A 279 -11.15 14.94 36.07
C CYS A 279 -11.64 15.52 34.75
N ARG A 280 -12.84 15.16 34.29
CA ARG A 280 -13.42 15.69 33.06
C ARG A 280 -13.56 17.22 33.09
N LEU A 281 -13.98 17.77 34.22
CA LEU A 281 -14.08 19.22 34.43
C LEU A 281 -12.76 19.89 34.83
N GLY A 282 -11.77 19.12 35.25
CA GLY A 282 -10.52 19.63 35.81
C GLY A 282 -10.71 20.32 37.16
N VAL A 283 -11.66 19.86 37.99
CA VAL A 283 -11.86 20.41 39.34
C VAL A 283 -10.77 19.88 40.26
N PRO A 284 -9.90 20.72 40.87
CA PRO A 284 -8.89 20.27 41.83
C PRO A 284 -9.50 19.40 42.95
N THR A 285 -9.02 18.17 43.10
CA THR A 285 -9.64 17.21 44.03
C THR A 285 -8.67 16.69 45.09
N ILE A 286 -9.19 16.62 46.32
CA ILE A 286 -8.66 15.84 47.43
C ILE A 286 -9.48 14.56 47.51
N GLY A 287 -8.82 13.43 47.31
CA GLY A 287 -9.42 12.11 47.35
C GLY A 287 -9.15 11.38 48.66
N PHE A 288 -10.12 10.57 49.09
CA PHE A 288 -9.99 9.65 50.22
C PHE A 288 -10.66 8.32 49.88
N ILE A 289 -10.38 7.28 50.66
CA ILE A 289 -11.03 5.97 50.49
C ILE A 289 -12.00 5.67 51.63
N THR A 290 -13.15 5.10 51.27
CA THR A 290 -14.19 4.62 52.20
C THR A 290 -14.36 3.10 52.17
N ALA A 291 -13.67 2.42 51.26
CA ALA A 291 -13.67 0.96 51.13
C ALA A 291 -12.35 0.48 50.52
N ASP A 292 -11.93 -0.74 50.86
CA ASP A 292 -10.65 -1.32 50.43
C ASP A 292 -10.51 -1.41 48.90
N ASN A 293 -11.61 -1.66 48.19
CA ASN A 293 -11.65 -1.73 46.73
C ASN A 293 -11.35 -0.40 46.02
N GLN A 294 -11.30 0.73 46.74
CA GLN A 294 -10.99 2.05 46.18
C GLN A 294 -9.51 2.42 46.26
N LYS A 295 -8.70 1.64 46.99
CA LYS A 295 -7.29 1.96 47.28
C LYS A 295 -6.45 2.08 46.02
N LEU A 296 -6.44 1.03 45.19
CA LEU A 296 -5.67 1.00 43.95
C LEU A 296 -6.06 2.14 43.00
N ASN A 297 -7.36 2.43 42.94
CA ASN A 297 -7.88 3.52 42.12
C ASN A 297 -7.35 4.87 42.60
N LEU A 298 -7.40 5.16 43.90
CA LEU A 298 -6.93 6.46 44.43
C LEU A 298 -5.42 6.61 44.32
N GLU A 299 -4.65 5.54 44.56
CA GLU A 299 -3.19 5.55 44.40
C GLU A 299 -2.82 5.91 42.95
N ALA A 300 -3.48 5.28 41.99
CA ALA A 300 -3.22 5.55 40.58
C ALA A 300 -3.71 6.94 40.14
N PHE A 301 -4.84 7.44 40.68
CA PHE A 301 -5.28 8.83 40.50
C PHE A 301 -4.28 9.84 41.09
N SER A 302 -3.72 9.56 42.26
CA SER A 302 -2.70 10.41 42.87
C SER A 302 -1.44 10.51 42.01
N GLN A 303 -0.95 9.37 41.53
CA GLN A 303 0.23 9.31 40.67
C GLN A 303 -0.01 9.97 39.30
N LYS A 304 -1.07 9.56 38.60
CA LYS A 304 -1.34 9.91 37.20
C LYS A 304 -2.07 11.24 37.04
N ALA A 305 -3.05 11.56 37.90
CA ALA A 305 -3.85 12.79 37.84
C ALA A 305 -3.38 13.88 38.82
N GLY A 306 -2.57 13.52 39.82
CA GLY A 306 -2.10 14.45 40.86
C GLY A 306 -3.10 14.69 42.00
N ILE A 307 -4.24 13.97 42.00
CA ILE A 307 -5.26 14.04 43.07
C ILE A 307 -4.60 13.81 44.42
N LYS A 308 -4.94 14.64 45.40
CA LYS A 308 -4.32 14.54 46.73
C LYS A 308 -4.90 13.36 47.49
N TYR A 309 -4.07 12.43 47.91
CA TYR A 309 -4.48 11.27 48.71
C TYR A 309 -4.51 11.68 50.18
N ALA A 310 -5.68 11.78 50.79
CA ALA A 310 -5.82 12.21 52.19
C ALA A 310 -5.84 11.07 53.21
N GLY A 311 -6.20 9.84 52.82
CA GLY A 311 -6.24 8.74 53.78
C GLY A 311 -7.30 7.69 53.50
N ASN A 312 -7.35 6.72 54.41
CA ASN A 312 -8.41 5.73 54.50
C ASN A 312 -9.29 6.05 55.70
N PHE A 313 -10.50 6.51 55.41
CA PHE A 313 -11.45 6.95 56.41
C PHE A 313 -11.98 5.81 57.28
N GLN A 314 -12.04 4.59 56.73
CA GLN A 314 -12.46 3.39 57.44
C GLN A 314 -11.44 2.97 58.50
N THR A 315 -10.15 3.17 58.25
CA THR A 315 -9.08 2.74 59.18
C THR A 315 -8.66 3.83 60.15
N ASP A 316 -8.65 5.09 59.73
CA ASP A 316 -8.18 6.21 60.55
C ASP A 316 -8.94 7.51 60.19
N THR A 317 -10.13 7.62 60.76
CA THR A 317 -11.09 8.72 60.54
C THR A 317 -10.47 10.09 60.81
N ASN A 318 -9.92 10.32 62.00
CA ASN A 318 -9.40 11.63 62.40
C ASN A 318 -8.19 12.05 61.56
N LYS A 319 -7.25 11.14 61.32
CA LYS A 319 -6.09 11.42 60.48
C LYS A 319 -6.48 11.74 59.04
N THR A 320 -7.47 11.04 58.50
CA THR A 320 -7.97 11.32 57.15
C THR A 320 -8.60 12.72 57.09
N LEU A 321 -9.43 13.08 58.08
CA LEU A 321 -10.05 14.41 58.17
C LEU A 321 -9.01 15.53 58.36
N ASP A 322 -8.01 15.34 59.21
CA ASP A 322 -6.89 16.29 59.39
C ASP A 322 -6.10 16.46 58.08
N SER A 323 -5.76 15.36 57.41
CA SER A 323 -5.05 15.42 56.13
C SER A 323 -5.85 16.10 55.03
N ILE A 324 -7.19 16.00 55.05
CA ILE A 324 -8.05 16.75 54.12
C ILE A 324 -7.88 18.25 54.35
N MET A 325 -7.94 18.70 55.61
CA MET A 325 -7.79 20.12 55.95
C MET A 325 -6.39 20.65 55.61
N ASP A 326 -5.33 19.87 55.88
CA ASP A 326 -3.95 20.22 55.50
C ASP A 326 -3.78 20.39 53.98
N GLU A 327 -4.40 19.52 53.18
CA GLU A 327 -4.34 19.61 51.71
C GLU A 327 -5.20 20.76 51.17
N LEU A 328 -6.31 21.10 51.83
CA LEU A 328 -7.13 22.25 51.47
C LEU A 328 -6.36 23.57 51.59
N ASP A 329 -5.63 23.77 52.70
CA ASP A 329 -4.79 24.96 52.88
C ASP A 329 -3.72 25.07 51.76
N LYS A 330 -3.11 23.95 51.36
CA LYS A 330 -2.15 23.93 50.24
C LYS A 330 -2.81 24.29 48.91
N LEU A 331 -4.08 23.93 48.72
CA LEU A 331 -4.86 24.30 47.56
C LEU A 331 -5.31 25.76 47.59
N GLU A 332 -5.10 26.55 48.64
CA GLU A 332 -5.32 28.01 48.60
C GLU A 332 -4.39 28.69 47.57
N ASN A 333 -3.22 28.10 47.31
CA ASN A 333 -2.32 28.56 46.27
C ASN A 333 -2.89 28.32 44.86
N GLN A 334 -3.17 29.41 44.13
CA GLN A 334 -3.73 29.34 42.77
C GLN A 334 -2.86 28.55 41.79
N THR A 335 -1.53 28.63 41.89
CA THR A 335 -0.61 27.92 41.00
C THR A 335 -0.71 26.41 41.24
N THR A 336 -0.79 25.98 42.49
CA THR A 336 -1.03 24.57 42.85
C THR A 336 -2.35 24.07 42.27
N ARG A 337 -3.45 24.84 42.42
CA ARG A 337 -4.76 24.49 41.84
C ARG A 337 -4.71 24.41 40.32
N LYS A 338 -4.09 25.37 39.64
CA LYS A 338 -3.95 25.37 38.17
C LYS A 338 -3.19 24.14 37.68
N LYS A 339 -2.09 23.78 38.35
CA LYS A 339 -1.32 22.58 38.01
C LYS A 339 -2.13 21.30 38.20
N LEU A 340 -2.86 21.18 39.31
CA LEU A 340 -3.71 20.03 39.59
C LEU A 340 -4.87 19.92 38.59
N SER A 341 -5.59 21.02 38.36
CA SER A 341 -6.68 21.12 37.38
C SER A 341 -6.25 20.70 35.98
N SER A 342 -5.11 21.20 35.51
CA SER A 342 -4.57 20.84 34.20
C SER A 342 -4.22 19.35 34.10
N LYS A 343 -3.60 18.78 35.15
CA LYS A 343 -3.20 17.37 35.17
C LYS A 343 -4.41 16.45 35.26
N MET A 344 -5.42 16.81 36.04
CA MET A 344 -6.70 16.09 36.11
C MET A 344 -7.44 16.13 34.78
N HIS A 345 -7.52 17.30 34.14
CA HIS A 345 -8.20 17.44 32.84
C HIS A 345 -7.52 16.63 31.74
N SER A 346 -6.19 16.47 31.78
CA SER A 346 -5.48 15.67 30.78
C SER A 346 -5.75 14.17 30.86
N ILE A 347 -6.30 13.66 31.98
CA ILE A 347 -6.61 12.24 32.15
C ILE A 347 -7.78 11.78 31.29
N ILE A 348 -8.73 12.67 30.97
CA ILE A 348 -9.91 12.33 30.18
C ILE A 348 -9.92 13.18 28.91
N SER A 349 -9.50 12.59 27.79
CA SER A 349 -9.53 13.28 26.50
C SER A 349 -10.96 13.61 26.04
N LYS A 350 -11.15 14.72 25.33
CA LYS A 350 -12.48 15.16 24.85
C LYS A 350 -13.18 14.20 23.89
N ASP A 351 -12.44 13.28 23.27
CA ASP A 351 -12.94 12.44 22.17
C ASP A 351 -12.55 10.95 22.29
N GLY A 352 -12.02 10.49 23.44
CA GLY A 352 -11.35 9.19 23.58
C GLY A 352 -12.15 8.01 23.03
N PHE A 353 -13.45 8.00 23.32
CA PHE A 353 -14.35 6.95 22.87
C PHE A 353 -14.64 6.98 21.35
N GLN A 354 -14.83 8.17 20.75
CA GLN A 354 -15.17 8.31 19.32
C GLN A 354 -13.93 8.20 18.40
N LYS A 355 -12.74 8.63 18.87
CA LYS A 355 -11.50 8.53 18.09
C LYS A 355 -11.00 7.08 17.97
N SER A 356 -11.02 6.30 19.04
CA SER A 356 -10.50 4.92 19.03
C SER A 356 -11.38 3.92 18.27
N ILE A 357 -12.67 4.22 18.08
CA ILE A 357 -13.55 3.41 17.22
C ILE A 357 -13.32 3.74 15.73
N LYS A 358 -13.00 5.00 15.38
CA LYS A 358 -12.68 5.43 14.00
C LYS A 358 -11.19 5.29 13.59
N GLN A 359 -10.28 5.02 14.53
CA GLN A 359 -8.83 4.97 14.30
C GLN A 359 -8.31 3.80 13.44
N GLY A 360 -9.19 2.99 12.85
CA GLY A 360 -8.79 2.06 11.78
C GLY A 360 -8.59 2.72 10.41
N ILE A 361 -8.95 4.01 10.23
CA ILE A 361 -9.09 4.58 8.86
C ILE A 361 -8.23 5.84 8.63
N GLY A 362 -7.94 6.66 9.64
CA GLY A 362 -7.27 7.98 9.48
C GLY A 362 -5.81 7.92 9.01
N PRO A 363 -4.88 7.33 9.78
CA PRO A 363 -3.48 7.21 9.37
C PRO A 363 -3.33 6.32 8.13
N MET A 364 -4.22 5.34 7.95
CA MET A 364 -4.26 4.49 6.77
C MET A 364 -4.61 5.29 5.50
N LYS A 365 -5.60 6.20 5.58
CA LYS A 365 -5.92 7.14 4.48
C LYS A 365 -4.77 8.09 4.17
N ALA A 366 -4.08 8.62 5.19
CA ALA A 366 -2.92 9.49 4.98
C ALA A 366 -1.75 8.73 4.32
N PHE A 367 -1.50 7.49 4.75
CA PHE A 367 -0.53 6.61 4.12
C PHE A 367 -0.89 6.32 2.66
N PHE A 368 -2.12 5.87 2.38
CA PHE A 368 -2.55 5.62 0.99
C PHE A 368 -2.53 6.88 0.13
N ALA A 369 -2.94 8.03 0.65
CA ALA A 369 -2.84 9.30 -0.07
C ALA A 369 -1.39 9.64 -0.41
N THR A 370 -0.46 9.41 0.53
CA THR A 370 0.97 9.66 0.31
C THR A 370 1.54 8.71 -0.74
N VAL A 371 1.18 7.42 -0.67
CA VAL A 371 1.59 6.42 -1.67
C VAL A 371 1.05 6.78 -3.05
N ILE A 372 -0.22 7.19 -3.16
CA ILE A 372 -0.82 7.62 -4.43
C ILE A 372 -0.07 8.84 -4.99
N VAL A 373 0.24 9.84 -4.16
CA VAL A 373 1.00 11.02 -4.60
C VAL A 373 2.40 10.63 -5.07
N LEU A 374 3.10 9.74 -4.37
CA LEU A 374 4.42 9.26 -4.79
C LEU A 374 4.35 8.49 -6.12
N LEU A 375 3.34 7.64 -6.30
CA LEU A 375 3.12 6.95 -7.57
C LEU A 375 2.80 7.94 -8.69
N LEU A 376 1.99 8.97 -8.45
CA LEU A 376 1.73 9.98 -9.48
C LEU A 376 3.01 10.74 -9.87
N ILE A 377 3.86 11.08 -8.90
CA ILE A 377 5.16 11.73 -9.17
C ILE A 377 6.06 10.82 -10.01
N ILE A 378 6.15 9.54 -9.68
CA ILE A 378 6.96 8.57 -10.44
C ILE A 378 6.44 8.45 -11.87
N GLY A 379 5.12 8.27 -12.06
CA GLY A 379 4.51 8.16 -13.39
C GLY A 379 4.73 9.42 -14.23
N ILE A 380 4.57 10.61 -13.65
CA ILE A 380 4.83 11.89 -14.33
C ILE A 380 6.32 12.03 -14.69
N LEU A 381 7.23 11.62 -13.81
CA LEU A 381 8.67 11.66 -14.09
C LEU A 381 9.02 10.77 -15.28
N VAL A 382 8.50 9.54 -15.32
CA VAL A 382 8.73 8.62 -16.45
C VAL A 382 8.13 9.19 -17.74
N LEU A 383 6.92 9.74 -17.70
CA LEU A 383 6.28 10.38 -18.85
C LEU A 383 7.03 11.61 -19.38
N ILE A 384 7.65 12.40 -18.49
CA ILE A 384 8.40 13.59 -18.89
C ILE A 384 9.76 13.21 -19.47
N ILE A 385 10.47 12.24 -18.88
CA ILE A 385 11.79 11.88 -19.38
C ILE A 385 11.70 10.99 -20.60
N ASP A 386 10.74 10.06 -20.59
CA ASP A 386 10.45 9.10 -21.65
C ASP A 386 11.72 8.43 -22.20
N PRO A 387 12.45 7.65 -21.36
CA PRO A 387 13.72 7.06 -21.77
C PRO A 387 13.63 6.07 -22.94
N PHE A 388 12.43 5.61 -23.29
CA PHE A 388 12.19 4.69 -24.42
C PHE A 388 11.54 5.40 -25.62
N PHE A 389 11.32 6.72 -25.52
CA PHE A 389 10.87 7.58 -26.61
C PHE A 389 9.47 7.20 -27.15
N HIS A 390 8.55 6.71 -26.32
CA HIS A 390 7.21 6.31 -26.77
C HIS A 390 6.22 7.47 -26.83
N TYR A 391 6.38 8.48 -25.99
CA TYR A 391 5.44 9.60 -25.85
C TYR A 391 5.89 10.86 -26.58
N HIS A 392 7.19 11.14 -26.61
CA HIS A 392 7.70 12.35 -27.24
C HIS A 392 9.15 12.23 -27.68
N LYS A 393 9.60 13.24 -28.43
CA LYS A 393 10.99 13.37 -28.84
C LYS A 393 11.96 13.43 -27.64
N PRO A 394 13.22 13.01 -27.80
CA PRO A 394 14.23 13.11 -26.75
C PRO A 394 14.36 14.53 -26.18
N ILE A 395 14.51 14.65 -24.86
CA ILE A 395 14.85 15.92 -24.20
C ILE A 395 16.31 16.26 -24.50
N ASN A 396 16.54 17.47 -24.99
CA ASN A 396 17.89 17.97 -25.26
C ASN A 396 18.75 17.99 -23.97
N GLY A 397 19.94 17.39 -24.05
CA GLY A 397 20.90 17.34 -22.95
C GLY A 397 20.65 16.26 -21.89
N PHE A 398 19.58 15.45 -22.02
CA PHE A 398 19.39 14.30 -21.15
C PHE A 398 20.27 13.12 -21.61
N PRO A 399 21.02 12.46 -20.70
CA PRO A 399 21.93 11.37 -21.05
C PRO A 399 21.16 10.04 -21.21
N TYR A 400 20.48 9.85 -22.33
CA TYR A 400 19.72 8.62 -22.59
C TYR A 400 20.64 7.39 -22.70
N ILE A 401 20.23 6.27 -22.10
CA ILE A 401 20.84 4.95 -22.33
C ILE A 401 19.97 4.19 -23.32
N VAL A 402 20.58 3.75 -24.41
CA VAL A 402 19.96 2.96 -25.46
C VAL A 402 20.70 1.63 -25.56
N ASP A 403 20.05 0.56 -25.11
CA ASP A 403 20.59 -0.80 -25.02
C ASP A 403 19.54 -1.91 -25.20
N ASN A 404 18.25 -1.56 -25.35
CA ASN A 404 17.15 -2.50 -25.50
C ASN A 404 16.41 -2.27 -26.83
N GLN A 405 16.81 -3.01 -27.86
CA GLN A 405 16.27 -2.91 -29.22
C GLN A 405 14.74 -3.04 -29.24
N LEU A 406 14.19 -4.07 -28.58
CA LEU A 406 12.75 -4.33 -28.55
C LEU A 406 12.00 -3.12 -27.98
N SER A 407 12.36 -2.68 -26.79
CA SER A 407 11.57 -1.66 -26.09
C SER A 407 11.80 -0.24 -26.60
N GLN A 408 12.95 0.04 -27.26
CA GLN A 408 13.33 1.40 -27.64
C GLN A 408 13.22 1.67 -29.15
N ASN A 409 13.47 0.70 -30.04
CA ASN A 409 13.45 0.94 -31.49
C ASN A 409 12.11 1.53 -31.98
N PRO A 410 10.93 1.04 -31.56
CA PRO A 410 9.65 1.61 -32.02
C PRO A 410 9.43 3.06 -31.55
N GLY A 411 9.84 3.38 -30.33
CA GLY A 411 9.77 4.75 -29.82
C GLY A 411 10.74 5.68 -30.57
N MET A 412 11.97 5.22 -30.80
CA MET A 412 12.96 5.91 -31.63
C MET A 412 12.45 6.15 -33.05
N ALA A 413 11.88 5.13 -33.70
CA ALA A 413 11.29 5.23 -35.04
C ALA A 413 10.18 6.29 -35.10
N LYS A 414 9.35 6.39 -34.06
CA LYS A 414 8.21 7.32 -33.99
C LYS A 414 8.55 8.74 -33.57
N ASN A 415 9.59 8.93 -32.76
CA ASN A 415 9.82 10.21 -32.07
C ASN A 415 11.20 10.86 -32.29
N MET A 416 12.12 10.22 -33.01
CA MET A 416 13.42 10.82 -33.37
C MET A 416 13.42 11.41 -34.79
N ILE A 417 14.24 12.43 -35.01
CA ILE A 417 14.35 13.08 -36.32
C ILE A 417 15.43 12.37 -37.14
N TYR A 418 15.02 11.69 -38.22
CA TYR A 418 15.89 11.00 -39.18
C TYR A 418 15.23 10.99 -40.57
N ASN A 419 16.05 10.86 -41.62
CA ASN A 419 15.60 10.67 -43.00
C ASN A 419 16.04 9.33 -43.59
N SER A 420 16.84 8.53 -42.88
CA SER A 420 17.19 7.17 -43.30
C SER A 420 17.26 6.23 -42.10
N ALA A 421 17.10 4.92 -42.33
CA ALA A 421 17.18 3.94 -41.25
C ALA A 421 17.94 2.67 -41.67
N ILE A 422 18.60 2.05 -40.69
CA ILE A 422 19.19 0.71 -40.82
C ILE A 422 18.26 -0.29 -40.14
N VAL A 423 17.84 -1.32 -40.86
CA VAL A 423 16.90 -2.36 -40.43
C VAL A 423 17.52 -3.73 -40.71
N GLY A 424 17.23 -4.73 -39.89
CA GLY A 424 17.69 -6.10 -40.11
C GLY A 424 18.35 -6.73 -38.89
N SER A 425 19.03 -7.85 -39.14
CA SER A 425 19.52 -8.76 -38.10
C SER A 425 20.79 -8.25 -37.37
N SER A 426 21.48 -9.16 -36.66
CA SER A 426 22.77 -8.87 -36.03
C SER A 426 23.84 -8.43 -37.04
N MET A 427 23.65 -8.69 -38.34
CA MET A 427 24.57 -8.22 -39.39
C MET A 427 24.58 -6.70 -39.54
N THR A 428 23.56 -6.01 -39.01
CA THR A 428 23.45 -4.56 -39.15
C THR A 428 23.86 -3.78 -37.90
N VAL A 429 24.16 -4.46 -36.79
CA VAL A 429 24.35 -3.79 -35.49
C VAL A 429 25.67 -3.02 -35.40
N ASN A 430 26.67 -3.39 -36.21
CA ASN A 430 28.01 -2.80 -36.20
C ASN A 430 28.19 -1.64 -37.19
N PHE A 431 27.15 -1.25 -37.95
CA PHE A 431 27.19 -0.04 -38.76
C PHE A 431 27.31 1.23 -37.90
N ASN A 432 28.24 2.13 -38.23
CA ASN A 432 28.30 3.44 -37.60
C ASN A 432 27.37 4.41 -38.33
N THR A 433 26.41 5.05 -37.66
CA THR A 433 25.53 5.99 -38.36
C THR A 433 26.25 7.27 -38.80
N ASN A 434 27.40 7.62 -38.21
CA ASN A 434 28.23 8.73 -38.69
C ASN A 434 28.83 8.45 -40.06
N ASP A 435 29.11 7.18 -40.41
CA ASP A 435 29.62 6.85 -41.74
C ASP A 435 28.59 7.21 -42.83
N PHE A 436 27.30 7.00 -42.56
CA PHE A 436 26.23 7.40 -43.48
C PHE A 436 26.09 8.93 -43.57
N ALA A 437 26.27 9.64 -42.47
CA ALA A 437 26.25 11.10 -42.46
C ALA A 437 27.43 11.68 -43.27
N ASP A 438 28.64 11.15 -43.06
CA ASP A 438 29.87 11.65 -43.65
C ASP A 438 30.02 11.25 -45.13
N ILE A 439 29.62 10.02 -45.49
CA ILE A 439 29.79 9.47 -46.84
C ILE A 439 28.58 9.81 -47.73
N MET A 440 27.37 9.64 -47.21
CA MET A 440 26.12 9.74 -48.00
C MET A 440 25.29 10.99 -47.69
N GLY A 441 25.67 11.79 -46.68
CA GLY A 441 24.91 12.98 -46.27
C GLY A 441 23.57 12.65 -45.61
N LEU A 442 23.43 11.43 -45.07
CA LEU A 442 22.18 10.91 -44.52
C LEU A 442 22.15 10.99 -42.99
N ASN A 443 21.03 11.45 -42.43
CA ASN A 443 20.77 11.38 -40.99
C ASN A 443 20.13 10.05 -40.66
N THR A 444 20.97 9.03 -40.53
CA THR A 444 20.58 7.64 -40.37
C THR A 444 20.34 7.27 -38.91
N ILE A 445 19.21 6.60 -38.65
CA ILE A 445 18.93 5.95 -37.35
C ILE A 445 19.15 4.44 -37.45
N LYS A 446 19.66 3.82 -36.38
CA LYS A 446 19.82 2.36 -36.30
C LYS A 446 18.65 1.73 -35.55
N LEU A 447 17.93 0.83 -36.23
CA LEU A 447 16.73 0.16 -35.71
C LEU A 447 16.81 -1.38 -35.88
N SER A 448 18.04 -1.90 -35.87
CA SER A 448 18.36 -3.33 -35.96
C SER A 448 17.80 -4.16 -34.80
N TYR A 449 17.46 -5.41 -35.08
CA TYR A 449 17.14 -6.43 -34.08
C TYR A 449 18.12 -7.60 -34.19
N SER A 450 18.75 -7.99 -33.08
CA SER A 450 19.66 -9.14 -33.11
C SER A 450 18.92 -10.42 -33.47
N GLY A 451 19.29 -11.02 -34.60
CA GLY A 451 18.65 -12.23 -35.14
C GLY A 451 17.21 -12.00 -35.64
N ALA A 452 16.91 -10.81 -36.16
CA ALA A 452 15.61 -10.45 -36.75
C ALA A 452 15.09 -11.55 -37.69
N LEU A 453 13.80 -11.88 -37.56
CA LEU A 453 13.06 -12.62 -38.58
C LEU A 453 12.35 -11.62 -39.52
N PRO A 454 11.91 -12.05 -40.72
CA PRO A 454 11.19 -11.17 -41.66
C PRO A 454 10.04 -10.37 -41.03
N ARG A 455 9.31 -10.98 -40.09
CA ARG A 455 8.22 -10.29 -39.39
C ARG A 455 8.71 -9.16 -38.48
N ASP A 456 9.88 -9.30 -37.88
CA ASP A 456 10.48 -8.25 -37.04
C ASP A 456 10.83 -7.02 -37.88
N ASP A 457 11.39 -7.24 -39.07
CA ASP A 457 11.69 -6.16 -40.04
C ASP A 457 10.40 -5.49 -40.53
N ASN A 458 9.37 -6.28 -40.85
CA ASN A 458 8.05 -5.74 -41.20
C ASN A 458 7.46 -4.86 -40.09
N ASN A 459 7.57 -5.30 -38.84
CA ASN A 459 7.03 -4.57 -37.69
C ASN A 459 7.75 -3.22 -37.51
N ILE A 460 9.08 -3.16 -37.63
CA ILE A 460 9.80 -1.89 -37.48
C ILE A 460 9.61 -0.95 -38.67
N LEU A 461 9.52 -1.48 -39.89
CA LEU A 461 9.12 -0.68 -41.06
C LEU A 461 7.75 -0.04 -40.86
N SER A 462 6.80 -0.74 -40.24
CA SER A 462 5.48 -0.17 -39.93
C SER A 462 5.55 1.06 -39.02
N PHE A 463 6.51 1.10 -38.10
CA PHE A 463 6.73 2.25 -37.23
C PHE A 463 7.51 3.37 -37.91
N ILE A 464 8.43 3.03 -38.82
CA ILE A 464 9.19 4.00 -39.62
C ILE A 464 8.24 4.80 -40.53
N TYR A 465 7.31 4.10 -41.18
CA TYR A 465 6.37 4.67 -42.15
C TYR A 465 5.02 5.13 -41.54
N ASP A 466 4.87 5.13 -40.21
CA ASP A 466 3.68 5.69 -39.56
C ASP A 466 3.60 7.21 -39.79
N GLU A 467 2.75 7.63 -40.73
CA GLU A 467 2.52 9.05 -41.09
C GLU A 467 2.03 9.90 -39.91
N ASN A 468 1.44 9.28 -38.89
CA ASN A 468 0.97 9.98 -37.70
C ASN A 468 2.08 10.23 -36.67
N SER A 469 3.23 9.59 -36.83
CA SER A 469 4.37 9.71 -35.93
C SER A 469 4.96 11.13 -35.92
N TYR A 470 5.66 11.47 -34.84
CA TYR A 470 6.37 12.75 -34.76
C TYR A 470 7.46 12.81 -35.84
N SER A 471 8.21 11.73 -36.05
CA SER A 471 9.28 11.61 -37.04
C SER A 471 8.80 11.94 -38.46
N ARG A 472 7.73 11.26 -38.92
CA ARG A 472 7.21 11.44 -40.29
C ARG A 472 6.57 12.80 -40.53
N LYS A 473 6.11 13.48 -39.48
CA LYS A 473 5.66 14.88 -39.56
C LYS A 473 6.81 15.88 -39.76
N GLN A 474 8.06 15.50 -39.47
CA GLN A 474 9.22 16.38 -39.66
C GLN A 474 9.89 16.16 -41.02
N ASN A 475 10.15 14.90 -41.38
CA ASN A 475 10.89 14.54 -42.59
C ASN A 475 10.21 13.37 -43.33
N GLY A 476 10.57 13.16 -44.59
CA GLY A 476 10.32 11.90 -45.30
C GLY A 476 11.32 10.80 -44.91
N VAL A 477 11.26 9.68 -45.62
CA VAL A 477 12.27 8.61 -45.57
C VAL A 477 12.94 8.58 -46.94
N ASP A 478 14.21 8.96 -47.00
CA ASP A 478 14.99 9.02 -48.23
C ASP A 478 15.61 7.64 -48.54
N ALA A 479 16.05 6.91 -47.51
CA ALA A 479 16.70 5.61 -47.67
C ALA A 479 16.47 4.61 -46.53
N ILE A 480 16.34 3.32 -46.87
CA ILE A 480 16.35 2.20 -45.93
C ILE A 480 17.51 1.28 -46.28
N PHE A 481 18.37 0.98 -45.31
CA PHE A 481 19.46 0.01 -45.44
C PHE A 481 19.08 -1.27 -44.73
N MET A 482 19.04 -2.38 -45.46
CA MET A 482 18.50 -3.64 -44.96
C MET A 482 19.33 -4.83 -45.39
N VAL A 483 19.69 -5.69 -44.43
CA VAL A 483 20.19 -7.02 -44.76
C VAL A 483 19.01 -7.96 -44.97
N ILE A 484 19.09 -8.83 -45.97
CA ILE A 484 18.22 -10.02 -46.03
C ILE A 484 19.10 -11.24 -45.80
N ASP A 485 18.88 -11.92 -44.68
CA ASP A 485 19.60 -13.15 -44.36
C ASP A 485 18.82 -14.36 -44.93
N PRO A 486 19.33 -15.09 -45.92
CA PRO A 486 18.56 -16.16 -46.58
C PRO A 486 18.09 -17.26 -45.62
N ASN A 487 18.90 -17.57 -44.60
CA ASN A 487 18.63 -18.61 -43.61
C ASN A 487 17.36 -18.38 -42.77
N VAL A 488 16.86 -17.14 -42.65
CA VAL A 488 15.62 -16.84 -41.90
C VAL A 488 14.41 -16.61 -42.80
N MET A 489 14.58 -16.57 -44.12
CA MET A 489 13.50 -16.33 -45.09
C MET A 489 12.51 -17.49 -45.21
N THR A 490 12.83 -18.65 -44.61
CA THR A 490 11.93 -19.81 -44.48
C THR A 490 11.16 -19.85 -43.16
N ALA A 491 11.29 -18.83 -42.30
CA ALA A 491 10.50 -18.73 -41.08
C ALA A 491 8.99 -18.59 -41.39
N ASP A 492 8.14 -18.97 -40.42
CA ASP A 492 6.71 -18.66 -40.49
C ASP A 492 6.52 -17.15 -40.67
N ILE A 493 5.61 -16.76 -41.57
CA ILE A 493 5.46 -15.35 -41.99
C ILE A 493 5.07 -14.39 -40.87
N ASN A 494 4.51 -14.91 -39.76
CA ASN A 494 4.11 -14.14 -38.58
C ASN A 494 5.04 -14.37 -37.38
N ALA A 495 6.08 -15.22 -37.51
CA ALA A 495 6.99 -15.50 -36.42
C ALA A 495 7.94 -14.32 -36.18
N THR A 496 8.00 -13.88 -34.94
CA THR A 496 9.00 -12.92 -34.44
C THR A 496 10.08 -13.66 -33.66
N LYS A 497 11.32 -13.16 -33.68
CA LYS A 497 12.43 -13.78 -32.93
C LYS A 497 12.17 -13.76 -31.43
N TYR A 498 11.62 -12.65 -30.94
CA TYR A 498 11.25 -12.44 -29.55
C TYR A 498 9.82 -11.93 -29.47
N GLU A 499 9.14 -12.19 -28.34
CA GLU A 499 7.84 -11.58 -28.09
C GLU A 499 8.02 -10.06 -27.90
N LEU A 500 7.28 -9.32 -28.71
CA LEU A 500 7.21 -7.87 -28.65
C LEU A 500 6.39 -7.44 -27.43
N PRO A 501 6.85 -6.47 -26.61
CA PRO A 501 6.06 -5.88 -25.53
C PRO A 501 4.93 -5.03 -26.12
N THR A 502 3.88 -5.69 -26.63
CA THR A 502 2.79 -5.09 -27.41
C THR A 502 2.08 -3.93 -26.71
N TYR A 503 2.07 -3.93 -25.38
CA TYR A 503 1.51 -2.83 -24.58
C TYR A 503 2.25 -1.49 -24.77
N LEU A 504 3.53 -1.50 -25.18
CA LEU A 504 4.27 -0.27 -25.51
C LEU A 504 3.92 0.27 -26.89
N TYR A 505 3.23 -0.52 -27.72
CA TYR A 505 3.09 -0.25 -29.15
C TYR A 505 1.65 0.01 -29.58
N ASP A 506 0.68 -0.19 -28.68
CA ASP A 506 -0.72 0.06 -28.92
C ASP A 506 -1.11 1.51 -28.54
N ASN A 507 -2.40 1.85 -28.68
CA ASN A 507 -2.93 3.16 -28.31
C ASN A 507 -3.64 3.12 -26.94
N ASN A 508 -3.40 2.10 -26.12
CA ASN A 508 -4.12 1.86 -24.87
C ASN A 508 -3.35 2.38 -23.65
N VAL A 509 -3.52 3.67 -23.37
CA VAL A 509 -2.90 4.35 -22.22
C VAL A 509 -3.12 3.71 -20.84
N PHE A 510 -4.07 2.77 -20.70
CA PHE A 510 -4.32 2.07 -19.43
C PHE A 510 -3.33 0.94 -19.15
N ASN A 511 -2.73 0.33 -20.18
CA ASN A 511 -1.76 -0.77 -20.00
C ASN A 511 -0.30 -0.26 -19.88
N ASP A 512 -0.05 1.00 -20.25
CA ASP A 512 1.19 1.76 -20.03
C ASP A 512 1.67 1.78 -18.58
N ILE A 513 0.79 1.43 -17.63
CA ILE A 513 1.15 1.27 -16.22
C ILE A 513 2.35 0.34 -16.02
N GLN A 514 2.54 -0.64 -16.91
CA GLN A 514 3.70 -1.55 -16.92
C GLN A 514 5.01 -0.83 -17.23
N TYR A 515 4.98 0.24 -18.04
CA TYR A 515 6.11 1.10 -18.35
C TYR A 515 6.31 2.18 -17.28
N LEU A 516 5.24 2.93 -16.96
CA LEU A 516 5.27 4.08 -16.04
C LEU A 516 5.75 3.73 -14.63
N TYR A 517 5.49 2.51 -14.19
CA TYR A 517 5.87 2.02 -12.86
C TYR A 517 6.94 0.93 -12.91
N ASN A 518 7.63 0.78 -14.04
CA ASN A 518 8.75 -0.13 -14.16
C ASN A 518 9.94 0.39 -13.33
N LYS A 519 10.41 -0.43 -12.39
CA LYS A 519 11.54 -0.08 -11.53
C LYS A 519 12.83 0.15 -12.34
N ASP A 520 13.05 -0.61 -13.41
CA ASP A 520 14.29 -0.54 -14.19
C ASP A 520 14.29 0.73 -15.04
N VAL A 521 13.13 1.12 -15.60
CA VAL A 521 12.95 2.42 -16.26
C VAL A 521 13.34 3.56 -15.31
N LEU A 522 12.81 3.57 -14.08
CA LEU A 522 13.15 4.62 -13.10
C LEU A 522 14.63 4.58 -12.69
N PHE A 523 15.15 3.43 -12.27
CA PHE A 523 16.49 3.36 -11.67
C PHE A 523 17.62 3.29 -12.69
N GLN A 524 17.48 2.49 -13.75
CA GLN A 524 18.54 2.24 -14.73
C GLN A 524 18.55 3.25 -15.89
N TYR A 525 17.39 3.72 -16.32
CA TYR A 525 17.27 4.58 -17.50
C TYR A 525 17.04 6.06 -17.18
N ILE A 526 16.54 6.39 -15.98
CA ILE A 526 16.37 7.79 -15.54
C ILE A 526 17.43 8.19 -14.50
N LEU A 527 17.47 7.51 -13.35
CA LEU A 527 18.30 7.95 -12.23
C LEU A 527 19.80 7.70 -12.45
N LYS A 528 20.19 6.47 -12.84
CA LYS A 528 21.60 6.12 -13.07
C LYS A 528 22.28 7.03 -14.11
N PRO A 529 21.70 7.29 -15.31
CA PRO A 529 22.35 8.12 -16.31
C PRO A 529 22.40 9.59 -15.89
N THR A 530 21.39 10.08 -15.17
CA THR A 530 21.39 11.43 -14.59
C THR A 530 22.52 11.61 -13.57
N ILE A 531 22.76 10.62 -12.71
CA ILE A 531 23.84 10.65 -11.71
C ILE A 531 25.21 10.57 -12.38
N GLN A 532 25.36 9.66 -13.35
CA GLN A 532 26.62 9.43 -14.06
C GLN A 532 26.93 10.52 -15.10
N ARG A 533 25.91 11.27 -15.55
CA ARG A 533 25.97 12.23 -16.66
C ARG A 533 26.54 11.61 -17.93
N GLN A 534 26.22 10.35 -18.16
CA GLN A 534 26.73 9.55 -19.28
C GLN A 534 25.55 8.86 -19.97
N GLY A 535 25.40 9.10 -21.27
CA GLY A 535 24.43 8.45 -22.14
C GLY A 535 25.12 7.57 -23.18
N SER A 536 24.33 6.81 -23.93
CA SER A 536 24.79 6.05 -25.09
C SER A 536 25.14 6.99 -26.25
N ASP A 537 26.18 6.64 -27.00
CA ASP A 537 26.46 7.25 -28.30
C ASP A 537 25.57 6.60 -29.35
N LEU A 538 24.55 7.33 -29.82
CA LEU A 538 23.57 6.85 -30.80
C LEU A 538 24.21 6.38 -32.11
N SER A 539 25.42 6.83 -32.44
CA SER A 539 26.10 6.39 -33.67
C SER A 539 26.61 4.96 -33.61
N THR A 540 26.83 4.44 -32.40
CA THR A 540 27.43 3.11 -32.14
C THR A 540 26.59 2.24 -31.21
N ILE A 541 25.32 2.59 -30.97
CA ILE A 541 24.39 1.72 -30.23
C ILE A 541 24.32 0.33 -30.87
N TYR A 542 24.12 -0.68 -30.01
CA TYR A 542 24.03 -2.10 -30.36
C TYR A 542 25.30 -2.74 -30.91
N TYR A 543 26.42 -2.02 -30.97
CA TYR A 543 27.70 -2.61 -31.34
C TYR A 543 27.95 -3.89 -30.54
N SER A 544 28.41 -4.91 -31.25
CA SER A 544 28.70 -6.18 -30.65
C SER A 544 29.77 -6.05 -29.58
N TRP A 545 29.72 -6.92 -28.57
CA TRP A 545 30.71 -6.98 -27.50
C TRP A 545 32.06 -7.61 -27.91
N TRP A 546 32.19 -8.08 -29.16
CA TRP A 546 33.43 -8.68 -29.65
C TRP A 546 34.54 -7.64 -29.68
N THR A 547 35.61 -7.93 -28.94
CA THR A 547 36.83 -7.13 -28.97
C THR A 547 37.74 -7.61 -30.11
N PRO A 548 38.75 -6.82 -30.53
CA PRO A 548 39.63 -7.19 -31.65
C PRO A 548 40.27 -8.57 -31.53
N GLU A 549 40.47 -9.08 -30.31
CA GLU A 549 41.04 -10.40 -30.04
C GLU A 549 40.14 -11.57 -30.45
N TYR A 550 38.84 -11.35 -30.66
CA TYR A 550 37.92 -12.40 -31.14
C TYR A 550 38.04 -12.62 -32.65
N TYR A 551 38.50 -11.61 -33.39
CA TYR A 551 38.61 -11.65 -34.84
C TYR A 551 39.93 -12.30 -35.28
N ASN A 552 40.01 -13.62 -35.15
CA ASN A 552 41.14 -14.40 -35.62
C ASN A 552 40.76 -15.87 -35.91
N GLU A 553 41.45 -16.49 -36.87
CA GLU A 553 41.21 -17.86 -37.32
C GLU A 553 41.24 -18.87 -36.15
N GLN A 554 42.21 -18.76 -35.23
CA GLN A 554 42.36 -19.69 -34.11
C GLN A 554 41.15 -19.65 -33.16
N TRP A 555 40.62 -18.46 -32.85
CA TRP A 555 39.44 -18.30 -32.01
C TRP A 555 38.20 -18.92 -32.65
N VAL A 556 37.95 -18.60 -33.93
CA VAL A 556 36.80 -19.11 -34.67
C VAL A 556 36.85 -20.64 -34.73
N MET A 557 37.99 -21.21 -35.15
CA MET A 557 38.16 -22.66 -35.26
C MET A 557 38.08 -23.39 -33.93
N HIS A 558 38.55 -22.78 -32.83
CA HIS A 558 38.41 -23.36 -31.50
C HIS A 558 36.93 -23.54 -31.11
N ASN A 559 36.09 -22.56 -31.43
CA ASN A 559 34.67 -22.55 -31.04
C ASN A 559 33.74 -23.21 -32.07
N TYR A 560 34.18 -23.39 -33.31
CA TYR A 560 33.38 -23.94 -34.41
C TYR A 560 33.28 -25.47 -34.38
N TYR A 561 32.08 -26.03 -34.44
CA TYR A 561 31.86 -27.47 -34.59
C TYR A 561 31.15 -27.71 -35.92
N PRO A 562 31.76 -28.45 -36.87
CA PRO A 562 31.17 -28.68 -38.18
C PRO A 562 29.86 -29.47 -38.06
N ALA A 563 28.88 -29.12 -38.89
CA ALA A 563 27.66 -29.89 -39.05
C ALA A 563 27.94 -31.34 -39.50
N GLU A 564 27.08 -32.27 -39.10
CA GLU A 564 27.14 -33.66 -39.57
C GLU A 564 26.63 -33.72 -41.01
N TYR A 565 27.32 -34.50 -41.86
CA TYR A 565 26.91 -34.66 -43.24
C TYR A 565 25.52 -35.30 -43.37
N ASN A 566 24.61 -34.63 -44.06
CA ASN A 566 23.31 -35.13 -44.44
C ASN A 566 23.38 -35.76 -45.84
N GLU A 567 23.07 -37.05 -45.95
CA GLU A 567 23.08 -37.75 -47.24
C GLU A 567 21.91 -37.33 -48.16
N GLU A 568 20.81 -36.83 -47.60
CA GLU A 568 19.65 -36.40 -48.38
C GLU A 568 19.83 -34.96 -48.87
N GLU A 569 20.01 -34.79 -50.18
CA GLU A 569 20.05 -33.47 -50.82
C GLU A 569 18.66 -32.83 -50.77
N LEU A 570 18.60 -31.60 -50.31
CA LEU A 570 17.37 -30.84 -50.29
C LEU A 570 17.07 -30.32 -51.70
N ASP A 571 15.85 -30.56 -52.19
CA ASP A 571 15.41 -30.09 -53.51
C ASP A 571 15.67 -28.58 -53.68
N ALA A 572 16.19 -28.18 -54.84
CA ALA A 572 16.59 -26.79 -55.09
C ALA A 572 15.42 -25.79 -54.94
N ASP A 573 14.17 -26.24 -55.10
CA ASP A 573 12.99 -25.40 -54.93
C ASP A 573 12.42 -25.40 -53.50
N ALA A 574 12.99 -26.18 -52.57
CA ALA A 574 12.42 -26.41 -51.24
C ALA A 574 12.20 -25.13 -50.42
N PHE A 575 13.11 -24.16 -50.51
CA PHE A 575 13.01 -22.89 -49.78
C PHE A 575 12.17 -21.83 -50.50
N LEU A 576 11.88 -22.01 -51.80
CA LEU A 576 11.29 -20.98 -52.65
C LEU A 576 9.86 -20.57 -52.22
N PRO A 577 8.93 -21.50 -51.92
CA PRO A 577 7.56 -21.13 -51.58
C PRO A 577 7.48 -20.23 -50.34
N GLN A 578 8.17 -20.61 -49.27
CA GLN A 578 8.16 -19.86 -48.00
C GLN A 578 8.91 -18.53 -48.13
N THR A 579 10.01 -18.51 -48.89
CA THR A 579 10.78 -17.29 -49.18
C THR A 579 9.95 -16.29 -49.98
N ALA A 580 9.29 -16.73 -51.04
CA ALA A 580 8.39 -15.89 -51.84
C ALA A 580 7.26 -15.31 -50.96
N GLN A 581 6.71 -16.12 -50.07
CA GLN A 581 5.66 -15.66 -49.15
C GLN A 581 6.17 -14.61 -48.17
N ASN A 582 7.37 -14.79 -47.60
CA ASN A 582 7.99 -13.79 -46.72
C ASN A 582 8.28 -12.48 -47.47
N LEU A 583 8.80 -12.54 -48.70
CA LEU A 583 8.98 -11.34 -49.53
C LEU A 583 7.66 -10.58 -49.71
N GLU A 584 6.60 -11.27 -50.16
CA GLU A 584 5.31 -10.65 -50.46
C GLU A 584 4.62 -10.07 -49.23
N VAL A 585 4.75 -10.69 -48.06
CA VAL A 585 4.07 -10.23 -46.83
C VAL A 585 4.91 -9.22 -46.06
N ASN A 586 6.21 -9.46 -45.91
CA ASN A 586 7.03 -8.75 -44.93
C ASN A 586 7.85 -7.59 -45.52
N PHE A 587 8.21 -7.63 -46.81
CA PHE A 587 9.12 -6.65 -47.41
C PHE A 587 8.48 -5.84 -48.56
N LEU A 588 7.91 -6.54 -49.56
CA LEU A 588 7.40 -5.94 -50.78
C LEU A 588 6.30 -4.88 -50.60
N PRO A 589 5.40 -4.93 -49.59
CA PRO A 589 4.41 -3.89 -49.40
C PRO A 589 5.04 -2.49 -49.26
N TYR A 590 6.12 -2.36 -48.50
CA TYR A 590 6.79 -1.07 -48.29
C TYR A 590 7.57 -0.62 -49.53
N ILE A 591 8.22 -1.55 -50.24
CA ILE A 591 8.93 -1.24 -51.48
C ILE A 591 7.96 -0.73 -52.55
N LYS A 592 6.80 -1.39 -52.69
CA LYS A 592 5.74 -1.02 -53.64
C LYS A 592 5.11 0.34 -53.28
N GLU A 593 4.79 0.56 -52.01
CA GLU A 593 4.06 1.75 -51.55
C GLU A 593 4.93 3.01 -51.50
N HIS A 594 6.22 2.89 -51.14
CA HIS A 594 7.13 4.01 -50.91
C HIS A 594 8.17 4.17 -52.03
N GLN A 595 7.69 4.56 -53.22
CA GLN A 595 8.53 4.79 -54.41
C GLN A 595 9.50 5.98 -54.25
N GLU A 596 9.25 6.86 -53.29
CA GLU A 596 10.14 7.96 -52.89
C GLU A 596 11.37 7.49 -52.13
N THR A 597 11.31 6.32 -51.48
CA THR A 597 12.40 5.78 -50.67
C THR A 597 13.30 4.88 -51.49
N THR A 598 14.62 5.07 -51.41
CA THR A 598 15.59 4.11 -51.96
C THR A 598 15.87 3.00 -50.95
N PHE A 599 15.60 1.74 -51.31
CA PHE A 599 15.89 0.58 -50.47
C PHE A 599 17.24 -0.03 -50.85
N TYR A 600 18.25 0.19 -50.01
CA TYR A 600 19.56 -0.45 -50.09
C TYR A 600 19.50 -1.81 -49.40
N ILE A 601 19.33 -2.86 -50.19
CA ILE A 601 19.25 -4.24 -49.72
C ILE A 601 20.58 -4.91 -50.01
N PHE A 602 21.08 -5.71 -49.06
CA PHE A 602 22.33 -6.43 -49.26
C PHE A 602 22.32 -7.84 -48.68
N PHE A 603 23.14 -8.71 -49.29
CA PHE A 603 23.50 -10.01 -48.73
C PHE A 603 24.84 -9.91 -48.02
N ALA A 604 24.90 -10.33 -46.76
CA ALA A 604 26.08 -10.20 -45.92
C ALA A 604 27.19 -11.21 -46.29
N PRO A 605 28.48 -10.85 -46.16
CA PRO A 605 29.59 -11.75 -46.46
C PRO A 605 29.74 -12.80 -45.34
N TYR A 606 28.98 -13.90 -45.39
CA TYR A 606 29.13 -14.99 -44.43
C TYR A 606 30.39 -15.81 -44.73
N SER A 607 31.08 -16.27 -43.68
CA SER A 607 32.38 -16.93 -43.83
C SER A 607 32.27 -18.28 -44.56
N VAL A 608 33.40 -18.76 -45.06
CA VAL A 608 33.50 -20.06 -45.72
C VAL A 608 33.08 -21.24 -44.83
N LEU A 609 33.10 -21.07 -43.49
CA LEU A 609 32.59 -22.07 -42.53
C LEU A 609 31.05 -22.13 -42.51
N TYR A 610 30.36 -21.00 -42.64
CA TYR A 610 28.90 -21.01 -42.79
C TYR A 610 28.51 -21.81 -44.04
N TRP A 611 29.20 -21.54 -45.15
CA TRP A 611 28.97 -22.26 -46.41
C TRP A 611 29.38 -23.74 -46.34
N TYR A 612 30.38 -24.08 -45.52
CA TYR A 612 30.70 -25.48 -45.23
C TYR A 612 29.51 -26.19 -44.58
N ASP A 613 28.89 -25.61 -43.55
CA ASP A 613 27.72 -26.20 -42.90
C ASP A 613 26.55 -26.33 -43.88
N VAL A 614 26.30 -25.32 -44.73
CA VAL A 614 25.30 -25.41 -45.80
C VAL A 614 25.57 -26.57 -46.77
N MET A 615 26.83 -26.86 -47.09
CA MET A 615 27.22 -28.01 -47.91
C MET A 615 27.12 -29.33 -47.14
N GLN A 616 27.43 -29.37 -45.85
CA GLN A 616 27.27 -30.57 -45.01
C GLN A 616 25.81 -30.95 -44.88
N ASP A 617 24.91 -29.98 -44.70
CA ASP A 617 23.46 -30.21 -44.67
C ASP A 617 22.87 -30.58 -46.04
N ASN A 618 23.70 -30.54 -47.10
CA ASN A 618 23.33 -30.81 -48.49
C ASN A 618 22.23 -29.85 -49.02
N ASN A 619 22.35 -28.58 -48.63
CA ASN A 619 21.38 -27.50 -48.89
C ASN A 619 21.91 -26.41 -49.85
N LEU A 620 23.11 -26.57 -50.42
CA LEU A 620 23.78 -25.50 -51.18
C LEU A 620 22.94 -25.03 -52.39
N GLU A 621 22.46 -25.96 -53.21
CA GLU A 621 21.72 -25.58 -54.42
C GLU A 621 20.35 -24.97 -54.07
N ALA A 622 19.68 -25.44 -53.00
CA ALA A 622 18.46 -24.84 -52.47
C ALA A 622 18.69 -23.41 -51.93
N THR A 623 19.82 -23.18 -51.25
CA THR A 623 20.21 -21.86 -50.72
C THR A 623 20.54 -20.89 -51.86
N ILE A 624 21.27 -21.34 -52.89
CA ILE A 624 21.55 -20.52 -54.07
C ILE A 624 20.26 -20.16 -54.79
N ALA A 625 19.37 -21.12 -55.05
CA ALA A 625 18.09 -20.86 -55.69
C ALA A 625 17.23 -19.87 -54.89
N GLN A 626 17.29 -19.96 -53.55
CA GLN A 626 16.62 -19.01 -52.65
C GLN A 626 17.14 -17.58 -52.81
N VAL A 627 18.46 -17.39 -52.83
CA VAL A 627 19.09 -16.08 -53.07
C VAL A 627 18.71 -15.55 -54.45
N GLN A 628 18.74 -16.39 -55.49
CA GLN A 628 18.34 -16.00 -56.85
C GLN A 628 16.89 -15.54 -56.91
N LEU A 629 15.98 -16.21 -56.21
CA LEU A 629 14.58 -15.79 -56.13
C LEU A 629 14.46 -14.42 -55.46
N ILE A 630 15.15 -14.20 -54.34
CA ILE A 630 15.14 -12.92 -53.62
C ILE A 630 15.66 -11.81 -54.54
N ALA A 631 16.83 -12.00 -55.14
CA ALA A 631 17.46 -11.01 -56.01
C ALA A 631 16.58 -10.68 -57.23
N ASN A 632 16.12 -11.69 -57.97
CA ASN A 632 15.24 -11.49 -59.12
C ASN A 632 13.94 -10.77 -58.76
N THR A 633 13.37 -11.06 -57.59
CA THR A 633 12.11 -10.43 -57.15
C THR A 633 12.32 -8.96 -56.81
N LEU A 634 13.41 -8.64 -56.12
CA LEU A 634 13.71 -7.28 -55.64
C LEU A 634 14.15 -6.34 -56.77
N LEU A 635 14.89 -6.85 -57.75
CA LEU A 635 15.36 -6.07 -58.90
C LEU A 635 14.26 -5.71 -59.92
N GLU A 636 13.01 -6.16 -59.71
CA GLU A 636 11.85 -5.67 -60.49
C GLU A 636 11.40 -4.25 -60.08
N TYR A 637 11.96 -3.68 -59.01
CA TYR A 637 11.55 -2.39 -58.47
C TYR A 637 12.65 -1.34 -58.65
N ASP A 638 12.34 -0.24 -59.33
CA ASP A 638 13.29 0.85 -59.65
C ASP A 638 13.87 1.54 -58.40
N ASN A 639 13.17 1.47 -57.27
CA ASN A 639 13.59 2.05 -56.00
C ASN A 639 14.43 1.09 -55.13
N VAL A 640 14.87 -0.06 -55.67
CA VAL A 640 15.72 -1.03 -54.98
C VAL A 640 17.17 -1.01 -55.47
N ARG A 641 18.06 -0.72 -54.53
CA ARG A 641 19.52 -0.88 -54.46
C ARG A 641 20.00 -2.28 -54.04
N LEU A 642 20.32 -3.26 -54.89
CA LEU A 642 20.76 -4.59 -54.41
C LEU A 642 22.28 -4.78 -54.45
N PHE A 643 22.88 -5.22 -53.34
CA PHE A 643 24.31 -5.46 -53.21
C PHE A 643 24.58 -6.91 -52.78
N ASP A 644 25.57 -7.56 -53.41
CA ASP A 644 26.01 -8.90 -53.01
C ASP A 644 27.44 -8.84 -52.46
N PHE A 645 27.59 -9.22 -51.19
CA PHE A 645 28.91 -9.37 -50.58
C PHE A 645 29.25 -10.84 -50.29
N MET A 646 28.36 -11.78 -50.59
CA MET A 646 28.56 -13.20 -50.29
C MET A 646 29.67 -13.83 -51.12
N ASP A 647 29.92 -13.33 -52.31
CA ASP A 647 30.90 -13.89 -53.26
C ASP A 647 32.27 -13.17 -53.22
N ASN A 648 32.48 -12.30 -52.22
CA ASN A 648 33.76 -11.63 -52.02
C ASN A 648 34.77 -12.62 -51.40
N GLU A 649 35.51 -13.32 -52.27
CA GLU A 649 36.43 -14.39 -51.90
C GLU A 649 37.45 -13.97 -50.82
N GLU A 650 38.03 -12.77 -50.95
CA GLU A 650 39.03 -12.27 -50.00
C GLU A 650 38.46 -12.11 -48.59
N ILE A 651 37.20 -11.69 -48.47
CA ILE A 651 36.55 -11.50 -47.17
C ILE A 651 36.12 -12.85 -46.60
N ILE A 652 35.37 -13.65 -47.36
CA ILE A 652 34.71 -14.85 -46.83
C ILE A 652 35.67 -15.99 -46.52
N THR A 653 36.82 -16.06 -47.20
CA THR A 653 37.80 -17.14 -46.99
C THR A 653 38.81 -16.84 -45.87
N ASP A 654 38.99 -15.57 -45.50
CA ASP A 654 39.86 -15.19 -44.38
C ASP A 654 39.08 -15.16 -43.05
N LEU A 655 39.18 -16.27 -42.31
CA LEU A 655 38.56 -16.41 -40.99
C LEU A 655 39.09 -15.44 -39.94
N SER A 656 40.21 -14.75 -40.20
CA SER A 656 40.66 -13.66 -39.32
C SER A 656 39.75 -12.44 -39.35
N ASN A 657 38.82 -12.38 -40.32
CA ASN A 657 37.81 -11.33 -40.41
C ASN A 657 36.59 -11.58 -39.53
N TYR A 658 36.47 -12.74 -38.88
CA TYR A 658 35.25 -13.13 -38.19
C TYR A 658 35.46 -13.45 -36.71
N ALA A 659 34.41 -13.22 -35.92
CA ALA A 659 34.36 -13.62 -34.51
C ALA A 659 33.66 -14.99 -34.31
N ASP A 660 32.84 -15.40 -35.27
CA ASP A 660 32.20 -16.72 -35.40
C ASP A 660 31.96 -17.06 -36.89
N THR A 661 30.98 -17.89 -37.25
CA THR A 661 30.76 -18.28 -38.65
C THR A 661 30.18 -17.18 -39.54
N ILE A 662 29.61 -16.10 -38.97
CA ILE A 662 28.91 -15.05 -39.75
C ILE A 662 29.27 -13.61 -39.36
N HIS A 663 29.70 -13.36 -38.11
CA HIS A 663 29.94 -11.99 -37.63
C HIS A 663 31.33 -11.49 -38.00
N TYR A 664 31.38 -10.67 -39.05
CA TYR A 664 32.59 -10.04 -39.57
C TYR A 664 33.01 -8.77 -38.79
N LYS A 665 34.26 -8.31 -39.01
CA LYS A 665 34.82 -7.09 -38.39
C LYS A 665 33.97 -5.85 -38.69
N PRO A 666 33.84 -4.90 -37.73
CA PRO A 666 33.13 -3.65 -37.95
C PRO A 666 33.62 -2.82 -39.16
N GLU A 667 34.89 -2.91 -39.55
CA GLU A 667 35.43 -2.19 -40.71
C GLU A 667 34.76 -2.54 -42.05
N TYR A 668 34.23 -3.76 -42.18
CA TYR A 668 33.47 -4.15 -43.37
C TYR A 668 32.09 -3.47 -43.41
N ASN A 669 31.51 -3.09 -42.27
CA ASN A 669 30.30 -2.25 -42.25
C ASN A 669 30.61 -0.88 -42.86
N ALA A 670 31.72 -0.25 -42.45
CA ALA A 670 32.14 1.03 -43.01
C ALA A 670 32.51 0.94 -44.50
N TRP A 671 33.06 -0.20 -44.94
CA TRP A 671 33.29 -0.48 -46.36
C TRP A 671 31.99 -0.63 -47.15
N MET A 672 31.01 -1.38 -46.63
CA MET A 672 29.70 -1.50 -47.26
C MET A 672 29.00 -0.15 -47.42
N VAL A 673 29.12 0.79 -46.47
CA VAL A 673 28.60 2.16 -46.64
C VAL A 673 29.24 2.88 -47.84
N ARG A 674 30.55 2.66 -48.09
CA ARG A 674 31.21 3.20 -49.28
C ARG A 674 30.68 2.54 -50.55
N CYS A 675 30.47 1.23 -50.55
CA CYS A 675 29.84 0.48 -51.64
C CYS A 675 28.43 1.02 -51.96
N PHE A 676 27.58 1.21 -50.95
CA PHE A 676 26.25 1.79 -51.13
C PHE A 676 26.29 3.17 -51.82
N ASN A 677 27.29 3.98 -51.50
CA ASN A 677 27.49 5.29 -52.11
C ASN A 677 28.07 5.23 -53.52
N SER A 678 29.03 4.33 -53.78
CA SER A 678 29.75 4.24 -55.06
C SER A 678 29.06 3.38 -56.12
N GLY A 679 28.20 2.44 -55.70
CA GLY A 679 27.67 1.36 -56.56
C GLY A 679 28.66 0.21 -56.75
N GLU A 680 29.76 0.17 -56.00
CA GLU A 680 30.65 -1.00 -55.96
C GLU A 680 29.94 -2.17 -55.27
N GLU A 681 30.08 -3.40 -55.81
CA GLU A 681 29.33 -4.60 -55.40
C GLU A 681 27.79 -4.52 -55.58
N GLU A 682 27.28 -3.53 -56.32
CA GLU A 682 25.87 -3.48 -56.72
C GLU A 682 25.62 -4.48 -57.85
N ILE A 683 24.59 -5.32 -57.72
CA ILE A 683 24.29 -6.38 -58.68
C ILE A 683 23.03 -6.06 -59.49
N PHE A 684 23.04 -6.44 -60.76
CA PHE A 684 21.91 -6.28 -61.67
C PHE A 684 21.36 -7.63 -62.12
N LYS A 685 20.19 -7.61 -62.76
CA LYS A 685 19.45 -8.83 -63.10
C LYS A 685 20.24 -9.82 -63.97
N ASP A 686 21.09 -9.28 -64.85
CA ASP A 686 21.93 -10.09 -65.74
C ASP A 686 23.16 -10.70 -65.02
N ASP A 687 23.53 -10.20 -63.84
CA ASP A 687 24.71 -10.62 -63.08
C ASP A 687 24.43 -11.79 -62.13
N ILE A 688 23.17 -11.94 -61.66
CA ILE A 688 22.76 -12.91 -60.62
C ILE A 688 23.28 -14.33 -60.87
N GLU A 689 23.15 -14.85 -62.10
CA GLU A 689 23.60 -16.22 -62.40
C GLU A 689 25.12 -16.35 -62.30
N ALA A 690 25.86 -15.35 -62.76
CA ALA A 690 27.31 -15.33 -62.71
C ALA A 690 27.83 -15.23 -61.27
N ASP A 691 27.23 -14.38 -60.43
CA ASP A 691 27.63 -14.18 -59.04
C ASP A 691 27.36 -15.42 -58.20
N MET A 692 26.20 -16.06 -58.39
CA MET A 692 25.87 -17.32 -57.71
C MET A 692 26.77 -18.47 -58.16
N ASN A 693 27.19 -18.50 -59.43
CA ASN A 693 28.18 -19.46 -59.91
C ASN A 693 29.56 -19.20 -59.28
N LYS A 694 29.98 -17.93 -59.17
CA LYS A 694 31.23 -17.54 -58.51
C LYS A 694 31.23 -17.95 -57.04
N LEU A 695 30.17 -17.64 -56.30
CA LEU A 695 30.00 -18.10 -54.90
C LEU A 695 30.11 -19.63 -54.80
N ARG A 696 29.41 -20.36 -55.67
CA ARG A 696 29.45 -21.84 -55.71
C ARG A 696 30.88 -22.37 -55.90
N GLU A 697 31.64 -21.78 -56.82
CA GLU A 697 33.03 -22.17 -57.08
C GLU A 697 33.94 -21.85 -55.89
N ILE A 698 33.79 -20.67 -55.27
CA ILE A 698 34.58 -20.29 -54.08
C ILE A 698 34.37 -21.32 -52.97
N VAL A 699 33.11 -21.64 -52.65
CA VAL A 699 32.81 -22.54 -51.53
C VAL A 699 33.16 -23.99 -51.85
N LYS A 700 32.91 -24.50 -53.06
CA LYS A 700 33.22 -25.91 -53.41
C LYS A 700 34.73 -26.16 -53.53
N ASN A 701 35.50 -25.17 -53.96
CA ASN A 701 36.94 -25.32 -54.20
C ASN A 701 37.81 -24.93 -53.00
N TYR A 702 37.22 -24.42 -51.91
CA TYR A 702 37.98 -24.07 -50.72
C TYR A 702 38.58 -25.31 -50.03
N ASP A 703 39.84 -25.22 -49.60
CA ASP A 703 40.58 -26.33 -48.99
C ASP A 703 40.22 -26.53 -47.50
N TYR A 704 39.01 -27.05 -47.27
CA TYR A 704 38.53 -27.37 -45.92
C TYR A 704 39.37 -28.44 -45.21
N GLU A 705 39.91 -29.40 -45.96
CA GLU A 705 40.76 -30.45 -45.39
C GLU A 705 42.00 -29.84 -44.72
N SER A 706 42.70 -28.95 -45.42
CA SER A 706 43.83 -28.22 -44.84
C SER A 706 43.41 -27.32 -43.69
N LEU A 707 42.26 -26.64 -43.79
CA LEU A 707 41.74 -25.80 -42.70
C LEU A 707 41.52 -26.64 -41.43
N PHE A 708 40.82 -27.77 -41.50
CA PHE A 708 40.55 -28.61 -40.34
C PHE A 708 41.80 -29.34 -39.83
N ALA A 709 42.73 -29.71 -40.71
CA ALA A 709 44.01 -30.30 -40.31
C ALA A 709 44.88 -29.34 -39.47
N ARG A 710 44.76 -28.01 -39.66
CA ARG A 710 45.43 -27.01 -38.82
C ARG A 710 44.87 -26.95 -37.39
N TYR A 711 43.63 -27.39 -37.18
CA TYR A 711 42.90 -27.28 -35.92
C TYR A 711 42.16 -28.59 -35.56
N PRO A 712 42.89 -29.69 -35.30
CA PRO A 712 42.26 -30.97 -34.97
C PRO A 712 41.49 -30.86 -33.64
N LYS A 713 40.24 -31.36 -33.64
CA LYS A 713 39.35 -31.40 -32.46
C LYS A 713 39.34 -32.75 -31.76
#